data_AF-A0A1Z8SIL8-F1
#
_entry.id   AF-A0A1Z8SIL8-F1
#
_cell.length_a   1.000
_cell.length_b   1.000
_cell.length_c   1.000
_cell.angle_alpha   90.00
_cell.angle_beta   90.00
_cell.angle_gamma   90.00
#
_symmetry.space_group_name_H-M   'P 1'
#
loop_
_entity.id
_entity.type
_entity.pdbx_description
1 polymer ?
#
loop_
_entity_poly.entity_id
_entity_poly.type
_entity_poly.pdbx_seq_one_letter_code
_entity_poly.pdbx_strand_id
1 'polypeptide(L)'
;MGACSTSLMWDAPEISDNCDVQSLESTSQSGDTFPVGTTTVSMLLTDIHGNQSSHEFDITVLDEEDPQILNMPADIQMGNDLGDCGAMVSWDPPTLSDNCPGASMQGSHSPGDSFGLGVHTVTYTAVDNKGATVSSSFNITIIDDEFPIFDSAPENMVATTDSGECGAQVFWDVPLLSDNCDVLSFVSTWQSGSIFPVGETTVSMVLTDTTFNVTNHAFVVTVLDNEAPGIAGLPAEVAVSTVDGQCSAPASWDQPTATDNCAGATLTSSHDTGSTFELGSTLVTYTSTDAAGNSSQHSFLVTVSDDQAPEFSQAPGDLTIDSSAGLCSAIASWDDPIVSDNCGNTEVSVSHQSGSMFNVGSTFVTMFLTDDSGNSTQHSFTVTVVDTESPLLSGISTDMSLTTDQGQCGATANWALPSGTDNCGLGDLIGSHQPGDFFQLGTTTVSYSLADANGNIASGSFTITVEDNESPTITGAATIDITAPESLCSAEITVPEPLAEDNCNIASLSNDYNGGGAISGNFDYGTTIITWTATDLAGNSTSVQQAVNILVPLTDCNGNGAPDVCDITDGSAVDCDGNGIPDSCDLASGAAQDCNASGILDSCELSSGIADDCDSNGVPDECDTDCNGNGAPDACDVSSGESQDCNANGTPDECDLAEGTALDSNANEIPDECEPHFRRGDANEDGSVDIGDAIFMLYTLMLGGPDSGCRDATDANDSGTHDIADIIYVLNYQFTGGQEPPAPGISECGVDATPDDGLGCDSYAGCP
;
A
#
# COMPACT_ATOMS: atom_id res chain seq x y z
N MET A 1 100.40 -84.81 125.63
CA MET A 1 100.84 -84.22 126.91
C MET A 1 102.14 -84.87 127.31
N GLY A 2 103.24 -84.42 126.69
CA GLY A 2 104.57 -84.65 127.24
C GLY A 2 104.68 -83.89 128.56
N ALA A 3 105.25 -84.52 129.57
CA ALA A 3 105.59 -83.81 130.80
C ALA A 3 106.89 -83.04 130.55
N CYS A 4 107.00 -81.81 131.04
CA CYS A 4 108.20 -80.95 130.92
C CYS A 4 109.30 -81.43 131.91
N SER A 5 109.51 -82.76 132.03
CA SER A 5 110.46 -83.49 132.86
C SER A 5 110.61 -84.96 132.39
N THR A 6 111.80 -85.57 132.50
CA THR A 6 112.03 -86.98 132.13
C THR A 6 112.88 -87.72 133.18
N SER A 7 112.68 -89.03 133.32
CA SER A 7 113.47 -89.90 134.21
C SER A 7 114.68 -90.46 133.51
N LEU A 8 115.84 -90.44 134.17
CA LEU A 8 117.10 -90.88 133.58
C LEU A 8 117.75 -91.97 134.43
N MET A 9 118.24 -93.03 133.77
CA MET A 9 118.93 -94.16 134.38
C MET A 9 120.43 -94.05 134.07
N TRP A 10 121.27 -94.34 135.06
CA TRP A 10 122.72 -94.54 134.91
C TRP A 10 123.18 -95.82 135.63
N ASP A 11 124.30 -96.39 135.19
CA ASP A 11 124.79 -97.65 135.75
C ASP A 11 125.34 -97.50 137.18
N ALA A 12 125.26 -98.58 137.97
CA ALA A 12 125.82 -98.60 139.32
C ALA A 12 127.36 -98.51 139.24
N PRO A 13 128.03 -97.72 140.11
CA PRO A 13 129.48 -97.57 140.04
C PRO A 13 130.20 -98.87 140.43
N GLU A 14 131.26 -99.24 139.69
CA GLU A 14 132.17 -100.29 140.14
C GLU A 14 133.11 -99.76 141.24
N ILE A 15 133.24 -100.50 142.34
CA ILE A 15 134.01 -100.09 143.52
C ILE A 15 135.04 -101.16 143.90
N SER A 16 136.27 -100.76 144.22
CA SER A 16 137.33 -101.66 144.70
C SER A 16 138.30 -100.92 145.62
N ASP A 17 138.87 -101.64 146.60
CA ASP A 17 139.96 -101.16 147.44
C ASP A 17 140.90 -102.33 147.80
N ASN A 18 142.17 -102.04 148.12
CA ASN A 18 143.19 -103.04 148.41
C ASN A 18 143.10 -103.66 149.83
N CYS A 19 142.24 -103.13 150.69
CA CYS A 19 142.01 -103.60 152.07
C CYS A 19 140.53 -103.90 152.41
N ASP A 20 139.61 -103.95 151.44
CA ASP A 20 138.14 -103.97 151.53
C ASP A 20 137.44 -102.60 151.75
N VAL A 21 136.27 -102.43 151.10
CA VAL A 21 135.44 -101.20 151.11
C VAL A 21 134.35 -101.27 152.18
N GLN A 22 134.09 -100.16 152.88
CA GLN A 22 133.05 -100.06 153.92
C GLN A 22 131.69 -99.59 153.37
N SER A 23 131.62 -98.54 152.53
CA SER A 23 130.34 -97.99 152.03
C SER A 23 130.47 -97.09 150.78
N LEU A 24 129.33 -96.89 150.09
CA LEU A 24 129.11 -95.93 148.99
C LEU A 24 127.77 -95.19 149.21
N GLU A 25 127.75 -93.85 149.17
CA GLU A 25 126.54 -93.01 149.23
C GLU A 25 126.41 -92.09 147.98
N SER A 26 125.18 -91.73 147.56
CA SER A 26 124.87 -90.89 146.38
C SER A 26 123.73 -89.90 146.64
N THR A 27 123.76 -88.69 146.05
CA THR A 27 122.71 -87.65 146.21
C THR A 27 121.43 -87.93 145.41
N SER A 28 121.51 -88.76 144.38
CA SER A 28 120.37 -89.21 143.59
C SER A 28 120.54 -90.67 143.22
N GLN A 29 119.43 -91.37 142.99
CA GLN A 29 119.46 -92.76 142.54
C GLN A 29 119.17 -92.83 141.05
N SER A 30 119.81 -93.79 140.39
CA SER A 30 119.50 -94.12 139.00
C SER A 30 118.00 -94.43 138.89
N GLY A 31 117.30 -93.67 138.05
CA GLY A 31 115.84 -93.74 137.88
C GLY A 31 115.05 -92.52 138.38
N ASP A 32 115.70 -91.54 139.01
CA ASP A 32 115.06 -90.28 139.42
C ASP A 32 114.60 -89.43 138.21
N THR A 33 113.60 -88.56 138.42
CA THR A 33 112.99 -87.69 137.38
C THR A 33 113.52 -86.26 137.44
N PHE A 34 113.97 -85.71 136.30
CA PHE A 34 114.57 -84.38 136.18
C PHE A 34 113.73 -83.46 135.27
N PRO A 35 113.46 -82.20 135.67
CA PRO A 35 112.78 -81.22 134.82
C PRO A 35 113.66 -80.78 133.64
N VAL A 36 113.04 -80.22 132.58
CA VAL A 36 113.75 -79.56 131.46
C VAL A 36 114.73 -78.52 132.02
N GLY A 37 116.02 -78.64 131.67
CA GLY A 37 117.14 -77.94 132.33
C GLY A 37 118.28 -78.89 132.71
N THR A 38 119.28 -78.41 133.48
CA THR A 38 120.47 -79.18 133.90
C THR A 38 120.50 -79.43 135.41
N THR A 39 120.79 -80.66 135.86
CA THR A 39 120.90 -81.08 137.28
C THR A 39 122.16 -81.92 137.54
N THR A 40 122.90 -81.68 138.64
CA THR A 40 124.16 -82.38 139.02
C THR A 40 123.96 -83.46 140.09
N VAL A 41 124.60 -84.63 139.95
CA VAL A 41 124.57 -85.77 140.91
C VAL A 41 125.98 -86.06 141.46
N SER A 42 126.12 -86.31 142.77
CA SER A 42 127.41 -86.61 143.46
C SER A 42 127.40 -87.94 144.25
N MET A 43 128.56 -88.59 144.36
CA MET A 43 128.77 -89.89 145.03
C MET A 43 130.05 -89.90 145.90
N LEU A 44 130.02 -90.61 147.04
CA LEU A 44 131.11 -90.69 148.03
C LEU A 44 131.37 -92.14 148.49
N LEU A 45 132.62 -92.62 148.38
CA LEU A 45 133.09 -93.95 148.74
C LEU A 45 134.00 -93.92 149.99
N THR A 46 133.88 -94.89 150.91
CA THR A 46 134.72 -94.99 152.15
C THR A 46 135.29 -96.41 152.37
N ASP A 47 136.57 -96.54 152.73
CA ASP A 47 137.25 -97.82 153.05
C ASP A 47 137.14 -98.24 154.54
N ILE A 48 137.56 -99.47 154.90
CA ILE A 48 137.48 -99.97 156.29
C ILE A 48 138.48 -99.32 157.27
N HIS A 49 139.44 -98.53 156.79
CA HIS A 49 140.38 -97.76 157.60
C HIS A 49 139.99 -96.27 157.68
N GLY A 50 138.89 -95.86 157.05
CA GLY A 50 138.30 -94.53 157.11
C GLY A 50 138.74 -93.55 156.01
N ASN A 51 139.41 -93.99 154.94
CA ASN A 51 139.75 -93.10 153.81
C ASN A 51 138.56 -92.96 152.85
N GLN A 52 138.43 -91.79 152.19
CA GLN A 52 137.28 -91.46 151.32
C GLN A 52 137.68 -90.93 149.93
N SER A 53 136.80 -91.15 148.94
CA SER A 53 136.90 -90.61 147.56
C SER A 53 135.52 -90.23 147.01
N SER A 54 135.42 -89.19 146.18
CA SER A 54 134.15 -88.68 145.62
C SER A 54 134.16 -88.48 144.09
N HIS A 55 132.98 -88.52 143.46
CA HIS A 55 132.76 -88.28 142.02
C HIS A 55 131.41 -87.57 141.74
N GLU A 56 131.33 -86.74 140.68
CA GLU A 56 130.11 -86.00 140.28
C GLU A 56 129.90 -85.97 138.74
N PHE A 57 128.64 -85.85 138.28
CA PHE A 57 128.26 -85.63 136.87
C PHE A 57 126.90 -84.89 136.70
N ASP A 58 126.66 -84.32 135.51
CA ASP A 58 125.44 -83.55 135.17
C ASP A 58 124.47 -84.31 134.24
N ILE A 59 123.17 -84.06 134.39
CA ILE A 59 122.07 -84.49 133.53
C ILE A 59 121.39 -83.24 132.92
N THR A 60 121.20 -83.20 131.59
CA THR A 60 120.46 -82.11 130.90
C THR A 60 119.27 -82.64 130.11
N VAL A 61 118.10 -81.99 130.22
CA VAL A 61 116.84 -82.33 129.53
C VAL A 61 116.39 -81.14 128.66
N LEU A 62 115.97 -81.36 127.40
CA LEU A 62 115.58 -80.35 126.40
C LEU A 62 114.13 -80.53 125.91
N ASP A 63 113.53 -79.48 125.30
CA ASP A 63 112.21 -79.48 124.63
C ASP A 63 112.37 -79.32 123.11
N GLU A 64 111.63 -80.12 122.32
CA GLU A 64 111.76 -80.25 120.86
C GLU A 64 110.41 -80.25 120.11
N GLU A 65 109.29 -79.89 120.75
CA GLU A 65 107.95 -79.90 120.13
C GLU A 65 107.48 -78.49 119.73
N ASP A 66 106.98 -78.32 118.49
CA ASP A 66 106.51 -77.02 117.96
C ASP A 66 105.14 -76.59 118.57
N PRO A 67 104.86 -75.27 118.67
CA PRO A 67 103.56 -74.78 119.12
C PRO A 67 102.44 -75.09 118.11
N GLN A 68 101.21 -75.28 118.58
CA GLN A 68 100.04 -75.58 117.74
C GLN A 68 99.01 -74.44 117.75
N ILE A 69 98.52 -74.07 116.56
CA ILE A 69 97.35 -73.20 116.37
C ILE A 69 96.11 -74.10 116.20
N LEU A 70 95.17 -73.99 117.13
CA LEU A 70 93.93 -74.77 117.14
C LEU A 70 92.72 -73.86 116.86
N ASN A 71 91.65 -74.43 116.29
CA ASN A 71 90.39 -73.75 115.99
C ASN A 71 90.53 -72.57 115.00
N MET A 72 91.21 -72.80 113.86
CA MET A 72 91.27 -71.79 112.79
C MET A 72 89.87 -71.57 112.18
N PRO A 73 89.42 -70.31 111.98
CA PRO A 73 88.18 -70.03 111.28
C PRO A 73 88.15 -70.61 109.85
N ALA A 74 86.96 -70.91 109.36
CA ALA A 74 86.75 -71.20 107.94
C ALA A 74 86.64 -69.91 107.12
N ASP A 75 86.75 -70.02 105.80
CA ASP A 75 86.52 -68.88 104.90
C ASP A 75 85.10 -68.29 105.09
N ILE A 76 85.00 -66.97 105.13
CA ILE A 76 83.76 -66.21 105.35
C ILE A 76 83.37 -65.52 104.04
N GLN A 77 82.12 -65.63 103.62
CA GLN A 77 81.56 -64.86 102.51
C GLN A 77 80.26 -64.18 102.93
N MET A 78 80.12 -62.88 102.66
CA MET A 78 78.92 -62.10 102.95
C MET A 78 78.75 -60.91 102.00
N GLY A 79 77.54 -60.36 101.97
CA GLY A 79 77.24 -59.07 101.35
C GLY A 79 77.93 -57.92 102.09
N ASN A 80 77.99 -56.76 101.45
CA ASN A 80 78.39 -55.52 102.11
C ASN A 80 77.33 -55.12 103.16
N ASP A 81 77.71 -54.24 104.10
CA ASP A 81 76.76 -53.70 105.07
C ASP A 81 75.86 -52.65 104.40
N LEU A 82 74.59 -52.58 104.83
CA LEU A 82 73.57 -51.72 104.22
C LEU A 82 74.04 -50.25 104.12
N GLY A 83 74.15 -49.75 102.88
CA GLY A 83 74.56 -48.38 102.58
C GLY A 83 76.07 -48.11 102.62
N ASP A 84 76.89 -49.13 102.88
CA ASP A 84 78.35 -49.04 102.95
C ASP A 84 79.00 -49.95 101.90
N CYS A 85 80.04 -49.47 101.20
CA CYS A 85 80.80 -50.28 100.23
C CYS A 85 81.86 -51.21 100.87
N GLY A 86 81.40 -52.02 101.82
CA GLY A 86 82.22 -52.97 102.58
C GLY A 86 81.42 -53.56 103.73
N ALA A 87 81.97 -54.57 104.41
CA ALA A 87 81.34 -55.15 105.58
C ALA A 87 82.31 -55.25 106.76
N MET A 88 81.79 -55.06 107.96
CA MET A 88 82.50 -55.39 109.19
C MET A 88 82.41 -56.89 109.44
N VAL A 89 83.56 -57.58 109.49
CA VAL A 89 83.58 -59.04 109.64
C VAL A 89 84.15 -59.44 110.99
N SER A 90 83.39 -60.21 111.75
CA SER A 90 83.81 -60.77 113.04
C SER A 90 83.95 -62.27 112.96
N TRP A 91 84.97 -62.81 113.61
CA TRP A 91 85.24 -64.25 113.74
C TRP A 91 85.81 -64.55 115.12
N ASP A 92 85.73 -65.81 115.56
CA ASP A 92 86.36 -66.24 116.80
C ASP A 92 87.87 -66.45 116.60
N PRO A 93 88.77 -65.79 117.35
CA PRO A 93 90.21 -65.98 117.21
C PRO A 93 90.65 -67.44 117.50
N PRO A 94 91.62 -67.99 116.76
CA PRO A 94 92.18 -69.30 117.06
C PRO A 94 92.91 -69.32 118.40
N THR A 95 93.04 -70.50 119.00
CA THR A 95 93.69 -70.72 120.31
C THR A 95 95.09 -71.30 120.16
N LEU A 96 96.01 -70.89 121.05
CA LEU A 96 97.38 -71.38 121.11
C LEU A 96 97.53 -72.52 122.11
N SER A 97 98.23 -73.60 121.75
CA SER A 97 98.62 -74.67 122.66
C SER A 97 100.08 -75.05 122.47
N ASP A 98 100.80 -75.27 123.57
CA ASP A 98 102.19 -75.74 123.59
C ASP A 98 102.42 -76.63 124.83
N ASN A 99 103.39 -77.55 124.78
CA ASN A 99 103.67 -78.50 125.86
C ASN A 99 104.43 -77.87 127.04
N CYS A 100 105.13 -76.75 126.82
CA CYS A 100 105.83 -75.97 127.83
C CYS A 100 105.38 -74.47 127.78
N PRO A 101 105.40 -73.73 128.91
CA PRO A 101 104.90 -72.35 128.94
C PRO A 101 105.80 -71.37 128.15
N GLY A 102 105.19 -70.36 127.50
CA GLY A 102 105.92 -69.22 126.92
C GLY A 102 105.66 -68.93 125.43
N ALA A 103 104.75 -69.65 124.77
CA ALA A 103 104.37 -69.37 123.38
C ALA A 103 103.47 -68.11 123.24
N SER A 104 103.55 -67.44 122.09
CA SER A 104 102.76 -66.24 121.73
C SER A 104 102.12 -66.36 120.33
N MET A 105 101.02 -65.65 120.06
CA MET A 105 100.31 -65.65 118.76
C MET A 105 99.92 -64.23 118.33
N GLN A 106 100.03 -63.93 117.03
CA GLN A 106 99.59 -62.66 116.43
C GLN A 106 98.80 -62.88 115.13
N GLY A 107 97.70 -62.17 114.95
CA GLY A 107 96.91 -62.13 113.71
C GLY A 107 97.22 -60.90 112.84
N SER A 108 97.08 -61.04 111.53
CA SER A 108 97.20 -59.94 110.54
C SER A 108 96.05 -58.92 110.58
N HIS A 109 94.88 -59.35 111.06
CA HIS A 109 93.65 -58.56 111.22
C HIS A 109 93.00 -58.92 112.56
N SER A 110 92.17 -58.02 113.08
CA SER A 110 91.40 -58.21 114.31
C SER A 110 89.94 -58.54 113.98
N PRO A 111 89.28 -59.43 114.74
CA PRO A 111 87.83 -59.60 114.61
C PRO A 111 87.10 -58.26 114.76
N GLY A 112 86.21 -57.97 113.81
CA GLY A 112 85.52 -56.68 113.74
C GLY A 112 86.21 -55.64 112.86
N ASP A 113 87.28 -56.00 112.15
CA ASP A 113 87.85 -55.14 111.10
C ASP A 113 86.85 -55.00 109.92
N SER A 114 86.87 -53.84 109.26
CA SER A 114 86.09 -53.56 108.05
C SER A 114 86.85 -54.01 106.81
N PHE A 115 86.19 -54.76 105.94
CA PHE A 115 86.72 -55.21 104.66
C PHE A 115 85.94 -54.55 103.53
N GLY A 116 86.66 -53.94 102.59
CA GLY A 116 86.06 -53.51 101.32
C GLY A 116 85.69 -54.71 100.44
N LEU A 117 85.07 -54.45 99.30
CA LEU A 117 84.72 -55.50 98.34
C LEU A 117 85.92 -56.36 97.90
N GLY A 118 85.67 -57.62 97.60
CA GLY A 118 86.67 -58.59 97.14
C GLY A 118 87.14 -59.56 98.22
N VAL A 119 88.24 -60.25 97.93
CA VAL A 119 88.80 -61.32 98.78
C VAL A 119 89.99 -60.80 99.57
N HIS A 120 89.94 -60.98 100.89
CA HIS A 120 90.99 -60.61 101.85
C HIS A 120 91.45 -61.85 102.62
N THR A 121 92.75 -61.96 102.94
CA THR A 121 93.30 -63.12 103.65
C THR A 121 93.74 -62.75 105.06
N VAL A 122 93.23 -63.45 106.07
CA VAL A 122 93.60 -63.28 107.48
C VAL A 122 94.52 -64.41 107.91
N THR A 123 95.76 -64.08 108.26
CA THR A 123 96.81 -65.01 108.72
C THR A 123 97.10 -64.85 110.21
N TYR A 124 97.27 -65.97 110.93
CA TYR A 124 97.77 -66.04 112.30
C TYR A 124 99.13 -66.73 112.35
N THR A 125 100.07 -66.19 113.13
CA THR A 125 101.41 -66.75 113.34
C THR A 125 101.67 -66.94 114.84
N ALA A 126 102.10 -68.13 115.25
CA ALA A 126 102.47 -68.48 116.61
C ALA A 126 103.97 -68.75 116.72
N VAL A 127 104.58 -68.37 117.85
CA VAL A 127 106.02 -68.49 118.15
C VAL A 127 106.23 -69.01 119.57
N ASP A 128 107.04 -70.05 119.76
CA ASP A 128 107.39 -70.60 121.09
C ASP A 128 108.53 -69.85 121.81
N ASN A 129 108.92 -70.31 123.00
CA ASN A 129 109.98 -69.69 123.81
C ASN A 129 111.42 -69.96 123.30
N LYS A 130 111.59 -70.83 122.29
CA LYS A 130 112.85 -71.11 121.59
C LYS A 130 112.92 -70.47 120.19
N GLY A 131 111.82 -69.90 119.72
CA GLY A 131 111.70 -69.22 118.44
C GLY A 131 111.19 -70.09 117.28
N ALA A 132 110.64 -71.29 117.52
CA ALA A 132 109.96 -72.06 116.47
C ALA A 132 108.62 -71.40 116.11
N THR A 133 108.27 -71.38 114.83
CA THR A 133 107.10 -70.62 114.33
C THR A 133 106.17 -71.47 113.45
N VAL A 134 104.86 -71.36 113.66
CA VAL A 134 103.82 -71.92 112.79
C VAL A 134 102.82 -70.85 112.35
N SER A 135 102.33 -70.91 111.12
CA SER A 135 101.31 -69.97 110.60
C SER A 135 100.20 -70.68 109.83
N SER A 136 98.98 -70.15 109.90
CA SER A 136 97.82 -70.62 109.12
C SER A 136 96.84 -69.46 108.84
N SER A 137 95.96 -69.58 107.84
CA SER A 137 95.13 -68.48 107.33
C SER A 137 93.76 -68.93 106.80
N PHE A 138 92.82 -67.99 106.70
CA PHE A 138 91.50 -68.13 106.04
C PHE A 138 91.16 -66.86 105.24
N ASN A 139 90.16 -66.93 104.35
CA ASN A 139 89.73 -65.81 103.52
C ASN A 139 88.41 -65.18 103.99
N ILE A 140 88.26 -63.88 103.72
CA ILE A 140 87.02 -63.11 103.87
C ILE A 140 86.68 -62.55 102.49
N THR A 141 85.51 -62.88 101.95
CA THR A 141 85.00 -62.39 100.66
C THR A 141 83.78 -61.51 100.87
N ILE A 142 83.91 -60.23 100.52
CA ILE A 142 82.77 -59.29 100.53
C ILE A 142 82.30 -59.11 99.10
N ILE A 143 81.03 -59.41 98.85
CA ILE A 143 80.34 -59.13 97.58
C ILE A 143 79.37 -57.97 97.78
N ASP A 144 79.11 -57.22 96.73
CA ASP A 144 78.08 -56.19 96.73
C ASP A 144 76.75 -56.84 96.34
N ASP A 145 75.75 -56.73 97.21
CA ASP A 145 74.41 -57.30 97.00
C ASP A 145 73.30 -56.24 96.99
N GLU A 146 73.66 -54.96 97.06
CA GLU A 146 72.74 -53.85 96.84
C GLU A 146 72.79 -53.42 95.37
N PHE A 147 71.63 -53.22 94.76
CA PHE A 147 71.55 -52.78 93.36
C PHE A 147 71.52 -51.26 93.30
N PRO A 148 72.07 -50.64 92.24
CA PRO A 148 72.00 -49.20 92.07
C PRO A 148 70.54 -48.78 91.83
N ILE A 149 70.14 -47.61 92.33
CA ILE A 149 68.75 -47.15 92.28
C ILE A 149 68.60 -45.85 91.51
N PHE A 150 67.41 -45.67 90.91
CA PHE A 150 66.95 -44.38 90.42
C PHE A 150 66.20 -43.66 91.55
N ASP A 151 66.82 -42.67 92.19
CA ASP A 151 66.16 -41.84 93.23
C ASP A 151 65.02 -41.00 92.66
N SER A 152 65.17 -40.60 91.39
CA SER A 152 64.10 -39.99 90.60
C SER A 152 64.26 -40.37 89.14
N ALA A 153 63.17 -40.81 88.51
CA ALA A 153 63.14 -41.14 87.09
C ALA A 153 61.92 -40.51 86.40
N PRO A 154 62.00 -40.21 85.07
CA PRO A 154 60.85 -39.67 84.34
C PRO A 154 59.66 -40.65 84.30
N GLU A 155 58.46 -40.08 84.32
CA GLU A 155 57.19 -40.78 84.11
C GLU A 155 56.75 -40.68 82.64
N ASN A 156 55.63 -41.32 82.30
CA ASN A 156 55.05 -41.21 80.96
C ASN A 156 54.67 -39.75 80.63
N MET A 157 54.91 -39.33 79.40
CA MET A 157 54.67 -37.96 78.93
C MET A 157 53.76 -37.95 77.71
N VAL A 158 52.93 -36.91 77.58
CA VAL A 158 52.11 -36.67 76.40
C VAL A 158 52.49 -35.30 75.83
N ALA A 159 52.78 -35.26 74.54
CA ALA A 159 53.05 -34.04 73.79
C ALA A 159 52.16 -33.98 72.54
N THR A 160 51.97 -32.80 71.98
CA THR A 160 51.40 -32.63 70.65
C THR A 160 52.49 -32.32 69.64
N THR A 161 52.27 -32.60 68.36
CA THR A 161 53.16 -32.22 67.27
C THR A 161 53.60 -30.75 67.37
N ASP A 162 54.87 -30.50 67.07
CA ASP A 162 55.38 -29.15 66.87
C ASP A 162 54.85 -28.62 65.54
N SER A 163 54.62 -27.31 65.46
CA SER A 163 53.87 -26.76 64.32
C SER A 163 54.58 -27.00 62.98
N GLY A 164 53.86 -27.60 62.02
CA GLY A 164 54.38 -27.96 60.71
C GLY A 164 55.28 -29.20 60.66
N GLU A 165 55.50 -29.89 61.78
CA GLU A 165 56.37 -31.07 61.87
C GLU A 165 55.57 -32.32 62.30
N CYS A 166 55.92 -33.49 61.79
CA CYS A 166 55.29 -34.77 62.18
C CYS A 166 55.97 -35.40 63.42
N GLY A 167 56.13 -34.61 64.46
CA GLY A 167 56.76 -35.01 65.71
C GLY A 167 56.82 -33.87 66.71
N ALA A 168 57.24 -34.17 67.94
CA ALA A 168 57.35 -33.19 69.01
C ALA A 168 58.68 -33.31 69.73
N GLN A 169 59.31 -32.17 70.03
CA GLN A 169 60.48 -32.14 70.89
C GLN A 169 60.06 -32.29 72.36
N VAL A 170 60.55 -33.33 73.04
CA VAL A 170 60.17 -33.64 74.43
C VAL A 170 61.37 -33.58 75.37
N PHE A 171 61.21 -32.88 76.49
CA PHE A 171 62.23 -32.69 77.51
C PHE A 171 61.81 -33.34 78.83
N TRP A 172 62.77 -33.97 79.51
CA TRP A 172 62.66 -34.44 80.90
C TRP A 172 63.92 -34.11 81.69
N ASP A 173 63.77 -34.05 83.01
CA ASP A 173 64.88 -33.80 83.93
C ASP A 173 65.87 -34.98 83.98
N VAL A 174 67.14 -34.67 84.21
CA VAL A 174 68.18 -35.70 84.36
C VAL A 174 67.86 -36.53 85.62
N PRO A 175 67.80 -37.87 85.52
CA PRO A 175 67.49 -38.72 86.67
C PRO A 175 68.56 -38.62 87.76
N LEU A 176 68.13 -38.73 89.02
CA LEU A 176 69.02 -38.84 90.17
C LEU A 176 69.33 -40.32 90.40
N LEU A 177 70.61 -40.63 90.55
CA LEU A 177 71.15 -41.99 90.60
C LEU A 177 71.96 -42.12 91.88
N SER A 178 71.79 -43.21 92.61
CA SER A 178 72.62 -43.53 93.76
C SER A 178 72.91 -45.02 93.83
N ASP A 179 74.03 -45.32 94.47
CA ASP A 179 74.50 -46.64 94.80
C ASP A 179 75.43 -46.52 96.00
N ASN A 180 75.52 -47.58 96.81
CA ASN A 180 76.43 -47.67 97.95
C ASN A 180 77.90 -47.84 97.53
N CYS A 181 78.16 -48.41 96.35
CA CYS A 181 79.45 -48.80 95.78
C CYS A 181 79.80 -48.07 94.47
N ASP A 182 79.26 -46.85 94.33
CA ASP A 182 79.36 -46.00 93.15
C ASP A 182 78.66 -46.54 91.89
N VAL A 183 78.07 -45.61 91.13
CA VAL A 183 77.49 -45.90 89.82
C VAL A 183 78.60 -45.93 88.76
N LEU A 184 78.69 -47.03 87.98
CA LEU A 184 79.62 -47.17 86.87
C LEU A 184 79.12 -46.53 85.59
N SER A 185 77.85 -46.77 85.22
CA SER A 185 77.31 -46.27 83.96
C SER A 185 75.79 -46.08 83.98
N PHE A 186 75.35 -45.10 83.19
CA PHE A 186 73.96 -44.81 82.91
C PHE A 186 73.78 -44.68 81.40
N VAL A 187 72.89 -45.47 80.82
CA VAL A 187 72.57 -45.42 79.38
C VAL A 187 71.07 -45.28 79.17
N SER A 188 70.68 -44.49 78.17
CA SER A 188 69.29 -44.31 77.76
C SER A 188 69.14 -44.48 76.25
N THR A 189 68.03 -45.05 75.80
CA THR A 189 67.73 -45.23 74.37
C THR A 189 67.40 -43.92 73.65
N TRP A 190 66.99 -42.88 74.39
CA TRP A 190 66.68 -41.55 73.88
C TRP A 190 67.25 -40.46 74.79
N GLN A 191 67.50 -39.27 74.23
CA GLN A 191 68.01 -38.13 74.98
C GLN A 191 66.89 -37.12 75.27
N SER A 192 66.95 -36.47 76.44
CA SER A 192 66.05 -35.35 76.75
C SER A 192 66.26 -34.25 75.71
N GLY A 193 65.18 -33.76 75.11
CA GLY A 193 65.19 -32.82 73.98
C GLY A 193 65.25 -33.47 72.60
N SER A 194 65.15 -34.79 72.48
CA SER A 194 64.94 -35.47 71.20
C SER A 194 63.56 -35.15 70.61
N ILE A 195 63.44 -35.23 69.28
CA ILE A 195 62.15 -35.18 68.57
C ILE A 195 61.58 -36.60 68.50
N PHE A 196 60.36 -36.76 68.99
CA PHE A 196 59.60 -38.01 68.97
C PHE A 196 58.56 -37.97 67.85
N PRO A 197 58.46 -39.02 67.02
CA PRO A 197 57.42 -39.10 65.99
C PRO A 197 56.03 -39.28 66.63
N VAL A 198 54.98 -38.96 65.89
CA VAL A 198 53.58 -39.24 66.30
C VAL A 198 53.39 -40.71 66.65
N GLY A 199 52.68 -40.98 67.75
CA GLY A 199 52.46 -42.30 68.32
C GLY A 199 53.17 -42.49 69.66
N GLU A 200 53.33 -43.74 70.07
CA GLU A 200 54.00 -44.10 71.32
C GLU A 200 55.45 -44.51 71.07
N THR A 201 56.37 -43.89 71.80
CA THR A 201 57.79 -44.27 71.83
C THR A 201 58.20 -44.64 73.25
N THR A 202 58.73 -45.85 73.44
CA THR A 202 59.26 -46.29 74.74
C THR A 202 60.71 -45.86 74.90
N VAL A 203 60.99 -45.09 75.96
CA VAL A 203 62.35 -44.75 76.39
C VAL A 203 62.76 -45.75 77.46
N SER A 204 63.92 -46.39 77.29
CA SER A 204 64.49 -47.36 78.23
C SER A 204 65.80 -46.85 78.78
N MET A 205 66.00 -47.04 80.08
CA MET A 205 67.15 -46.61 80.84
C MET A 205 67.75 -47.79 81.61
N VAL A 206 69.07 -47.90 81.59
CA VAL A 206 69.81 -48.95 82.28
C VAL A 206 70.89 -48.29 83.14
N LEU A 207 70.89 -48.65 84.41
CA LEU A 207 71.84 -48.23 85.42
C LEU A 207 72.70 -49.43 85.82
N THR A 208 74.01 -49.25 85.93
CA THR A 208 74.97 -50.29 86.32
C THR A 208 75.97 -49.72 87.32
N ASP A 209 76.19 -50.42 88.43
CA ASP A 209 77.19 -50.06 89.45
C ASP A 209 78.60 -50.57 89.10
N THR A 210 79.58 -50.31 89.96
CA THR A 210 80.97 -50.78 89.74
C THR A 210 81.18 -52.27 89.94
N THR A 211 80.19 -52.97 90.51
CA THR A 211 80.21 -54.42 90.79
C THR A 211 79.39 -55.22 89.78
N PHE A 212 78.81 -54.53 88.79
CA PHE A 212 77.99 -55.00 87.69
C PHE A 212 76.57 -55.43 88.04
N ASN A 213 75.99 -54.99 89.16
CA ASN A 213 74.54 -55.08 89.35
C ASN A 213 73.82 -54.06 88.46
N VAL A 214 72.60 -54.40 88.03
CA VAL A 214 71.88 -53.66 86.99
C VAL A 214 70.44 -53.37 87.40
N THR A 215 70.01 -52.11 87.25
CA THR A 215 68.63 -51.67 87.40
C THR A 215 68.09 -51.09 86.10
N ASN A 216 66.86 -51.46 85.73
CA ASN A 216 66.20 -51.01 84.50
C ASN A 216 65.00 -50.12 84.82
N HIS A 217 64.81 -49.04 84.06
CA HIS A 217 63.62 -48.18 84.09
C HIS A 217 63.12 -47.91 82.68
N ALA A 218 61.82 -47.73 82.50
CA ALA A 218 61.24 -47.33 81.21
C ALA A 218 60.00 -46.46 81.39
N PHE A 219 59.80 -45.52 80.46
CA PHE A 219 58.60 -44.70 80.35
C PHE A 219 58.23 -44.51 78.87
N VAL A 220 57.00 -44.08 78.62
CA VAL A 220 56.45 -43.88 77.28
C VAL A 220 56.26 -42.39 77.00
N VAL A 221 56.69 -41.94 75.83
CA VAL A 221 56.34 -40.64 75.25
C VAL A 221 55.26 -40.86 74.20
N THR A 222 54.09 -40.27 74.41
CA THR A 222 52.98 -40.28 73.45
C THR A 222 52.91 -38.93 72.75
N VAL A 223 53.17 -38.89 71.45
CA VAL A 223 52.99 -37.68 70.62
C VAL A 223 51.68 -37.80 69.85
N LEU A 224 50.77 -36.86 70.07
CA LEU A 224 49.49 -36.77 69.37
C LEU A 224 49.56 -35.69 68.29
N ASP A 225 49.02 -35.96 67.12
CA ASP A 225 48.86 -34.93 66.10
C ASP A 225 47.60 -34.10 66.37
N ASN A 226 47.73 -32.78 66.38
CA ASN A 226 46.63 -31.86 66.67
C ASN A 226 46.44 -30.76 65.61
N GLU A 227 47.22 -30.79 64.53
CA GLU A 227 47.04 -29.89 63.40
C GLU A 227 46.05 -30.53 62.42
N ALA A 228 45.11 -29.75 61.90
CA ALA A 228 44.17 -30.25 60.90
C ALA A 228 44.75 -30.11 59.50
N PRO A 229 44.47 -31.05 58.59
CA PRO A 229 44.99 -31.03 57.23
C PRO A 229 44.45 -29.82 56.45
N GLY A 230 45.32 -29.12 55.73
CA GLY A 230 44.95 -28.05 54.81
C GLY A 230 44.41 -28.56 53.48
N ILE A 231 43.54 -27.77 52.84
CA ILE A 231 43.04 -28.00 51.48
C ILE A 231 43.64 -26.97 50.54
N ALA A 232 44.43 -27.41 49.56
CA ALA A 232 45.06 -26.56 48.56
C ALA A 232 44.44 -26.80 47.17
N GLY A 233 44.43 -25.77 46.32
CA GLY A 233 43.92 -25.87 44.95
C GLY A 233 42.39 -25.94 44.84
N LEU A 234 41.66 -25.41 45.84
CA LEU A 234 40.20 -25.31 45.75
C LEU A 234 39.82 -24.43 44.56
N PRO A 235 38.94 -24.88 43.65
CA PRO A 235 38.49 -24.06 42.52
C PRO A 235 37.74 -22.82 43.01
N ALA A 236 37.70 -21.80 42.15
CA ALA A 236 36.77 -20.69 42.29
C ALA A 236 35.33 -21.15 41.97
N GLU A 237 34.36 -20.24 42.01
CA GLU A 237 33.01 -20.52 41.53
C GLU A 237 33.03 -21.05 40.08
N VAL A 238 32.27 -22.12 39.84
CA VAL A 238 32.10 -22.77 38.54
C VAL A 238 30.72 -22.40 38.01
N ALA A 239 30.66 -21.70 36.87
CA ALA A 239 29.41 -21.34 36.20
C ALA A 239 29.27 -22.14 34.90
N VAL A 240 28.10 -22.76 34.70
CA VAL A 240 27.74 -23.50 33.48
C VAL A 240 26.30 -23.19 33.08
N SER A 241 25.99 -23.37 31.79
CA SER A 241 24.61 -23.29 31.30
C SER A 241 23.96 -24.67 31.20
N THR A 242 22.63 -24.72 31.29
CA THR A 242 21.80 -25.90 31.02
C THR A 242 22.16 -26.56 29.68
N VAL A 243 22.07 -27.88 29.61
CA VAL A 243 22.25 -28.64 28.36
C VAL A 243 20.97 -28.56 27.53
N ASP A 244 21.09 -28.59 26.21
CA ASP A 244 19.95 -28.55 25.28
C ASP A 244 18.84 -29.55 25.67
N GLY A 245 17.64 -29.03 25.95
CA GLY A 245 16.47 -29.82 26.33
C GLY A 245 16.50 -30.43 27.74
N GLN A 246 17.44 -30.02 28.61
CA GLN A 246 17.52 -30.49 30.00
C GLN A 246 17.67 -29.32 30.98
N CYS A 247 17.01 -29.40 32.14
CA CYS A 247 17.13 -28.37 33.17
C CYS A 247 18.32 -28.54 34.13
N SER A 248 19.39 -29.14 33.63
CA SER A 248 20.59 -29.44 34.38
C SER A 248 21.83 -29.40 33.50
N ALA A 249 23.00 -29.30 34.13
CA ALA A 249 24.28 -29.27 33.43
C ALA A 249 25.37 -30.02 34.21
N PRO A 250 26.25 -30.78 33.53
CA PRO A 250 27.43 -31.32 34.18
C PRO A 250 28.46 -30.21 34.43
N ALA A 251 29.01 -30.16 35.64
CA ALA A 251 30.08 -29.23 36.00
C ALA A 251 31.36 -30.00 36.35
N SER A 252 32.50 -29.55 35.84
CA SER A 252 33.81 -30.16 36.08
C SER A 252 34.80 -29.13 36.59
N TRP A 253 35.71 -29.55 37.46
CA TRP A 253 36.77 -28.73 38.05
C TRP A 253 38.00 -29.59 38.37
N ASP A 254 39.14 -28.94 38.55
CA ASP A 254 40.35 -29.61 39.03
C ASP A 254 40.19 -29.98 40.50
N GLN A 255 40.44 -31.25 40.84
CA GLN A 255 40.30 -31.72 42.22
C GLN A 255 41.38 -31.07 43.12
N PRO A 256 40.99 -30.54 44.30
CA PRO A 256 41.94 -30.02 45.28
C PRO A 256 42.75 -31.15 45.91
N THR A 257 43.81 -30.80 46.62
CA THR A 257 44.68 -31.74 47.34
C THR A 257 44.65 -31.48 48.84
N ALA A 258 44.63 -32.53 49.65
CA ALA A 258 44.83 -32.44 51.09
C ALA A 258 46.33 -32.55 51.42
N THR A 259 46.82 -31.66 52.28
CA THR A 259 48.21 -31.68 52.77
C THR A 259 48.23 -31.45 54.27
N ASP A 260 49.11 -32.14 54.96
CA ASP A 260 49.22 -32.14 56.42
C ASP A 260 50.69 -32.21 56.84
N ASN A 261 50.99 -31.83 58.09
CA ASN A 261 52.34 -31.98 58.66
C ASN A 261 52.72 -33.46 58.76
N CYS A 262 51.75 -34.35 58.96
CA CYS A 262 51.91 -35.79 58.94
C CYS A 262 51.38 -36.45 57.66
N ALA A 263 51.93 -37.61 57.31
CA ALA A 263 51.43 -38.37 56.17
C ALA A 263 50.10 -39.06 56.51
N GLY A 264 49.17 -39.10 55.55
CA GLY A 264 47.89 -39.82 55.70
C GLY A 264 46.64 -38.96 55.59
N ALA A 265 46.77 -37.68 55.24
CA ALA A 265 45.62 -36.84 54.90
C ALA A 265 44.80 -37.43 53.75
N THR A 266 43.51 -37.59 53.98
CA THR A 266 42.52 -38.02 53.00
C THR A 266 41.59 -36.86 52.68
N LEU A 267 40.96 -36.93 51.50
CA LEU A 267 40.05 -35.91 51.02
C LEU A 267 38.74 -36.56 50.60
N THR A 268 37.62 -36.00 51.04
CA THR A 268 36.27 -36.39 50.64
C THR A 268 35.52 -35.18 50.11
N SER A 269 34.59 -35.40 49.19
CA SER A 269 33.76 -34.34 48.59
C SER A 269 32.28 -34.67 48.76
N SER A 270 31.47 -33.62 48.86
CA SER A 270 30.01 -33.72 48.73
C SER A 270 29.55 -34.08 47.32
N HIS A 271 30.32 -33.73 46.29
CA HIS A 271 30.02 -33.95 44.88
C HIS A 271 31.29 -34.29 44.10
N ASP A 272 31.19 -35.22 43.14
CA ASP A 272 32.30 -35.56 42.26
C ASP A 272 32.39 -34.58 41.09
N THR A 273 33.61 -34.26 40.66
CA THR A 273 33.80 -33.51 39.40
C THR A 273 33.18 -34.26 38.23
N GLY A 274 32.44 -33.56 37.38
CA GLY A 274 31.67 -34.14 36.27
C GLY A 274 30.25 -34.56 36.66
N SER A 275 29.83 -34.38 37.92
CA SER A 275 28.43 -34.59 38.32
C SER A 275 27.50 -33.60 37.62
N THR A 276 26.25 -34.01 37.43
CA THR A 276 25.17 -33.16 36.92
C THR A 276 24.56 -32.35 38.06
N PHE A 277 24.37 -31.05 37.83
CA PHE A 277 23.76 -30.10 38.75
C PHE A 277 22.46 -29.56 38.13
N GLU A 278 21.40 -29.49 38.93
CA GLU A 278 20.14 -28.85 38.56
C GLU A 278 20.28 -27.32 38.49
N LEU A 279 19.35 -26.65 37.81
CA LEU A 279 19.29 -25.19 37.73
C LEU A 279 19.43 -24.51 39.12
N GLY A 280 20.26 -23.48 39.18
CA GLY A 280 20.54 -22.70 40.39
C GLY A 280 21.94 -22.92 40.96
N SER A 281 22.14 -22.56 42.23
CA SER A 281 23.46 -22.62 42.88
C SER A 281 23.54 -23.79 43.87
N THR A 282 24.52 -24.67 43.67
CA THR A 282 24.84 -25.78 44.56
C THR A 282 26.20 -25.54 45.23
N LEU A 283 26.26 -25.72 46.56
CA LEU A 283 27.48 -25.58 47.33
C LEU A 283 28.25 -26.91 47.36
N VAL A 284 29.45 -26.96 46.78
CA VAL A 284 30.33 -28.13 46.83
C VAL A 284 31.32 -27.96 47.98
N THR A 285 31.22 -28.86 48.96
CA THR A 285 32.10 -28.89 50.14
C THR A 285 33.09 -30.05 50.04
N TYR A 286 34.37 -29.75 50.29
CA TYR A 286 35.44 -30.71 50.49
C TYR A 286 35.80 -30.78 51.98
N THR A 287 36.02 -32.00 52.48
CA THR A 287 36.49 -32.27 53.84
C THR A 287 37.81 -33.05 53.77
N SER A 288 38.87 -32.49 54.37
CA SER A 288 40.11 -33.22 54.59
C SER A 288 40.14 -33.80 56.01
N THR A 289 40.65 -35.02 56.15
CA THR A 289 40.83 -35.69 57.45
C THR A 289 42.18 -36.39 57.49
N ASP A 290 42.98 -36.15 58.52
CA ASP A 290 44.28 -36.79 58.71
C ASP A 290 44.16 -38.18 59.35
N ALA A 291 45.30 -38.83 59.64
CA ALA A 291 45.33 -40.14 60.28
C ALA A 291 45.00 -40.10 61.79
N ALA A 292 45.13 -38.94 62.44
CA ALA A 292 44.81 -38.74 63.84
C ALA A 292 43.33 -38.39 64.08
N GLY A 293 42.59 -38.10 63.02
CA GLY A 293 41.17 -37.74 63.04
C GLY A 293 40.88 -36.23 63.04
N ASN A 294 41.90 -35.36 62.91
CA ASN A 294 41.64 -33.93 62.75
C ASN A 294 41.11 -33.65 61.34
N SER A 295 40.23 -32.65 61.21
CA SER A 295 39.59 -32.36 59.92
C SER A 295 39.38 -30.86 59.68
N SER A 296 39.36 -30.48 58.40
CA SER A 296 39.01 -29.14 57.94
C SER A 296 38.07 -29.20 56.73
N GLN A 297 37.31 -28.12 56.50
CA GLN A 297 36.33 -28.04 55.42
C GLN A 297 36.43 -26.73 54.66
N HIS A 298 36.35 -26.82 53.33
CA HIS A 298 36.31 -25.67 52.43
C HIS A 298 35.25 -25.91 51.35
N SER A 299 34.64 -24.84 50.84
CA SER A 299 33.56 -24.94 49.85
C SER A 299 33.66 -23.87 48.75
N PHE A 300 33.08 -24.19 47.59
CA PHE A 300 32.89 -23.27 46.46
C PHE A 300 31.50 -23.51 45.84
N LEU A 301 31.04 -22.57 45.02
CA LEU A 301 29.74 -22.65 44.36
C LEU A 301 29.85 -23.22 42.95
N VAL A 302 28.89 -24.06 42.58
CA VAL A 302 28.56 -24.42 41.21
C VAL A 302 27.23 -23.77 40.87
N THR A 303 27.20 -22.87 39.89
CA THR A 303 25.99 -22.16 39.47
C THR A 303 25.61 -22.62 38.06
N VAL A 304 24.43 -23.22 37.93
CA VAL A 304 23.80 -23.57 36.66
C VAL A 304 22.79 -22.48 36.31
N SER A 305 22.98 -21.82 35.18
CA SER A 305 22.03 -20.86 34.62
C SER A 305 21.36 -21.43 33.39
N ASP A 306 20.16 -20.96 33.09
CA ASP A 306 19.46 -21.34 31.88
C ASP A 306 19.53 -20.21 30.85
N ASP A 307 20.09 -20.52 29.68
CA ASP A 307 20.33 -19.58 28.58
C ASP A 307 19.58 -19.96 27.29
N GLN A 308 18.75 -20.99 27.37
CA GLN A 308 17.90 -21.43 26.27
C GLN A 308 16.61 -20.63 26.31
N ALA A 309 16.25 -20.02 25.18
CA ALA A 309 14.99 -19.31 25.08
C ALA A 309 13.84 -20.29 24.82
N PRO A 310 12.64 -20.03 25.38
CA PRO A 310 11.49 -20.89 25.18
C PRO A 310 11.01 -20.83 23.74
N GLU A 311 10.33 -21.87 23.27
CA GLU A 311 9.88 -21.99 21.89
C GLU A 311 8.35 -22.10 21.76
N PHE A 312 7.83 -21.55 20.65
CA PHE A 312 6.46 -21.80 20.22
C PHE A 312 6.43 -23.08 19.38
N SER A 313 6.07 -24.22 19.96
CA SER A 313 5.89 -25.46 19.19
C SER A 313 4.70 -25.37 18.23
N GLN A 314 3.65 -24.61 18.60
CA GLN A 314 2.57 -24.17 17.70
C GLN A 314 2.11 -22.76 18.10
N ALA A 315 1.87 -21.90 17.11
CA ALA A 315 1.33 -20.56 17.33
C ALA A 315 0.31 -20.20 16.25
N PRO A 316 -0.61 -19.25 16.53
CA PRO A 316 -1.57 -18.75 15.56
C PRO A 316 -0.90 -18.20 14.29
N GLY A 317 -1.52 -18.45 13.14
CA GLY A 317 -1.16 -17.86 11.85
C GLY A 317 -2.04 -16.66 11.50
N ASP A 318 -1.78 -16.05 10.33
CA ASP A 318 -2.58 -14.94 9.82
C ASP A 318 -4.06 -15.36 9.64
N LEU A 319 -4.96 -14.44 10.00
CA LEU A 319 -6.41 -14.64 9.96
C LEU A 319 -7.07 -13.52 9.16
N THR A 320 -7.93 -13.88 8.22
CA THR A 320 -8.79 -12.93 7.49
C THR A 320 -10.26 -13.26 7.78
N ILE A 321 -11.01 -12.25 8.23
CA ILE A 321 -12.45 -12.37 8.52
C ILE A 321 -13.20 -11.16 7.96
N ASP A 322 -14.50 -11.34 7.71
CA ASP A 322 -15.36 -10.26 7.25
C ASP A 322 -15.84 -9.41 8.44
N SER A 323 -16.11 -8.12 8.18
CA SER A 323 -16.80 -7.23 9.11
C SER A 323 -18.15 -7.83 9.55
N SER A 324 -18.53 -7.57 10.80
CA SER A 324 -19.86 -7.96 11.27
C SER A 324 -20.91 -7.04 10.68
N ALA A 325 -22.04 -7.59 10.24
CA ALA A 325 -23.11 -6.82 9.61
C ALA A 325 -23.48 -5.56 10.41
N GLY A 326 -23.47 -4.40 9.75
CA GLY A 326 -23.77 -3.09 10.34
C GLY A 326 -22.68 -2.51 11.26
N LEU A 327 -21.50 -3.14 11.38
CA LEU A 327 -20.39 -2.67 12.21
C LEU A 327 -19.07 -2.64 11.41
N CYS A 328 -18.29 -1.57 11.54
CA CYS A 328 -16.94 -1.50 10.96
C CYS A 328 -15.86 -2.28 11.72
N SER A 329 -16.22 -3.47 12.21
CA SER A 329 -15.34 -4.30 13.02
C SER A 329 -15.83 -5.75 13.04
N ALA A 330 -14.94 -6.66 13.43
CA ALA A 330 -15.27 -8.06 13.67
C ALA A 330 -14.54 -8.56 14.92
N ILE A 331 -15.09 -9.59 15.55
CA ILE A 331 -14.42 -10.29 16.65
C ILE A 331 -13.58 -11.42 16.05
N ALA A 332 -12.28 -11.41 16.34
CA ALA A 332 -11.36 -12.45 15.89
C ALA A 332 -10.93 -13.34 17.06
N SER A 333 -10.99 -14.65 16.85
CA SER A 333 -10.55 -15.66 17.82
C SER A 333 -9.59 -16.65 17.17
N TRP A 334 -8.62 -17.11 17.95
CA TRP A 334 -7.63 -18.12 17.61
C TRP A 334 -7.37 -19.02 18.81
N ASP A 335 -6.79 -20.20 18.55
CA ASP A 335 -6.41 -21.15 19.59
C ASP A 335 -5.19 -20.66 20.37
N ASP A 336 -5.10 -21.04 21.65
CA ASP A 336 -3.94 -20.74 22.49
C ASP A 336 -2.67 -21.40 21.92
N PRO A 337 -1.50 -20.74 22.00
CA PRO A 337 -0.26 -21.30 21.50
C PRO A 337 0.16 -22.52 22.33
N ILE A 338 0.85 -23.47 21.70
CA ILE A 338 1.56 -24.55 22.38
C ILE A 338 3.01 -24.13 22.52
N VAL A 339 3.50 -24.15 23.75
CA VAL A 339 4.81 -23.63 24.14
C VAL A 339 5.61 -24.72 24.85
N SER A 340 6.93 -24.71 24.66
CA SER A 340 7.86 -25.60 25.34
C SER A 340 9.11 -24.84 25.76
N ASP A 341 9.72 -25.32 26.84
CA ASP A 341 11.03 -24.88 27.31
C ASP A 341 11.74 -26.07 27.99
N ASN A 342 13.07 -26.02 28.09
CA ASN A 342 13.86 -27.02 28.79
C ASN A 342 13.73 -26.92 30.32
N CYS A 343 13.36 -25.74 30.84
CA CYS A 343 13.33 -25.39 32.25
C CYS A 343 12.07 -24.60 32.67
N GLY A 344 11.51 -25.00 33.81
CA GLY A 344 10.50 -24.16 34.48
C GLY A 344 9.19 -23.99 33.70
N ASN A 345 8.46 -22.94 34.04
CA ASN A 345 7.25 -22.56 33.34
C ASN A 345 7.53 -21.41 32.38
N THR A 346 6.65 -21.28 31.39
CA THR A 346 6.69 -20.17 30.45
C THR A 346 5.46 -19.28 30.63
N GLU A 347 5.65 -17.98 30.48
CA GLU A 347 4.60 -16.98 30.48
C GLU A 347 4.42 -16.42 29.06
N VAL A 348 3.17 -16.43 28.58
CA VAL A 348 2.80 -15.83 27.29
C VAL A 348 2.18 -14.46 27.56
N SER A 349 2.76 -13.41 26.99
CA SER A 349 2.14 -12.09 26.92
C SER A 349 1.71 -11.78 25.48
N VAL A 350 0.53 -11.20 25.31
CA VAL A 350 -0.07 -10.92 24.00
C VAL A 350 -0.49 -9.47 23.91
N SER A 351 -0.26 -8.84 22.75
CA SER A 351 -0.72 -7.47 22.46
C SER A 351 -2.24 -7.36 22.37
N HIS A 352 -2.91 -8.43 21.94
CA HIS A 352 -4.36 -8.54 21.80
C HIS A 352 -4.81 -9.92 22.27
N GLN A 353 -5.92 -10.00 22.97
CA GLN A 353 -6.48 -11.27 23.44
C GLN A 353 -7.32 -11.93 22.34
N SER A 354 -7.29 -13.26 22.27
CA SER A 354 -8.23 -14.03 21.44
C SER A 354 -9.67 -13.68 21.84
N GLY A 355 -10.53 -13.40 20.86
CA GLY A 355 -11.90 -12.91 21.07
C GLY A 355 -12.01 -11.39 21.19
N SER A 356 -10.95 -10.63 20.92
CA SER A 356 -11.01 -9.16 20.86
C SER A 356 -11.71 -8.68 19.58
N MET A 357 -12.25 -7.45 19.64
CA MET A 357 -12.78 -6.73 18.48
C MET A 357 -11.64 -6.05 17.71
N PHE A 358 -11.66 -6.19 16.39
CA PHE A 358 -10.73 -5.55 15.46
C PHE A 358 -11.52 -4.70 14.47
N ASN A 359 -11.08 -3.46 14.24
CA ASN A 359 -11.65 -2.62 13.19
C ASN A 359 -11.22 -3.13 11.81
N VAL A 360 -11.97 -2.76 10.78
CA VAL A 360 -11.61 -3.04 9.38
C VAL A 360 -10.20 -2.52 9.03
N GLY A 361 -9.44 -3.35 8.33
CA GLY A 361 -8.02 -3.18 8.06
C GLY A 361 -7.17 -4.31 8.65
N SER A 362 -5.85 -4.12 8.64
CA SER A 362 -4.88 -5.10 9.15
C SER A 362 -4.30 -4.67 10.49
N THR A 363 -4.39 -5.55 11.49
CA THR A 363 -3.80 -5.35 12.82
C THR A 363 -2.77 -6.44 13.11
N PHE A 364 -1.57 -6.05 13.55
CA PHE A 364 -0.54 -7.00 13.98
C PHE A 364 -0.79 -7.43 15.42
N VAL A 365 -0.85 -8.75 15.63
CA VAL A 365 -0.88 -9.36 16.96
C VAL A 365 0.51 -9.92 17.23
N THR A 366 1.20 -9.31 18.20
CA THR A 366 2.50 -9.78 18.71
C THR A 366 2.32 -10.54 20.01
N MET A 367 3.07 -11.62 20.16
CA MET A 367 3.15 -12.48 21.35
C MET A 367 4.62 -12.58 21.79
N PHE A 368 4.86 -12.48 23.10
CA PHE A 368 6.16 -12.76 23.69
C PHE A 368 6.01 -13.95 24.64
N LEU A 369 6.88 -14.93 24.47
CA LEU A 369 7.06 -16.06 25.36
C LEU A 369 8.30 -15.78 26.21
N THR A 370 8.18 -15.86 27.53
CA THR A 370 9.30 -15.64 28.46
C THR A 370 9.33 -16.77 29.47
N ASP A 371 10.51 -17.34 29.72
CA ASP A 371 10.70 -18.38 30.74
C ASP A 371 10.95 -17.77 32.14
N ASP A 372 11.03 -18.61 33.17
CA ASP A 372 11.32 -18.20 34.55
C ASP A 372 12.76 -17.63 34.71
N SER A 373 13.65 -17.90 33.76
CA SER A 373 15.05 -17.46 33.72
C SER A 373 15.22 -16.09 33.04
N GLY A 374 14.16 -15.57 32.41
CA GLY A 374 14.12 -14.29 31.71
C GLY A 374 14.50 -14.35 30.23
N ASN A 375 14.72 -15.53 29.64
CA ASN A 375 14.92 -15.66 28.21
C ASN A 375 13.59 -15.51 27.49
N SER A 376 13.60 -14.96 26.26
CA SER A 376 12.35 -14.67 25.55
C SER A 376 12.41 -14.91 24.05
N THR A 377 11.26 -15.32 23.51
CA THR A 377 11.01 -15.53 22.08
C THR A 377 9.77 -14.75 21.64
N GLN A 378 9.82 -14.17 20.45
CA GLN A 378 8.73 -13.37 19.89
C GLN A 378 8.08 -14.08 18.70
N HIS A 379 6.75 -14.05 18.64
CA HIS A 379 5.96 -14.46 17.45
C HIS A 379 4.97 -13.36 17.08
N SER A 380 4.65 -13.24 15.80
CA SER A 380 3.64 -12.28 15.33
C SER A 380 2.83 -12.83 14.16
N PHE A 381 1.55 -12.51 14.14
CA PHE A 381 0.63 -12.79 13.04
C PHE A 381 -0.31 -11.60 12.80
N THR A 382 -1.02 -11.61 11.69
CA THR A 382 -1.88 -10.52 11.23
C THR A 382 -3.34 -10.93 11.30
N VAL A 383 -4.18 -10.09 11.91
CA VAL A 383 -5.65 -10.16 11.79
C VAL A 383 -6.08 -9.12 10.77
N THR A 384 -6.67 -9.56 9.67
CA THR A 384 -7.23 -8.69 8.63
C THR A 384 -8.75 -8.77 8.65
N VAL A 385 -9.41 -7.66 8.98
CA VAL A 385 -10.85 -7.54 8.87
C VAL A 385 -11.19 -6.83 7.57
N VAL A 386 -11.91 -7.50 6.68
CA VAL A 386 -12.33 -6.94 5.39
C VAL A 386 -13.78 -6.54 5.45
N ASP A 387 -14.09 -5.36 4.94
CA ASP A 387 -15.48 -4.96 4.77
C ASP A 387 -16.04 -5.46 3.44
N THR A 388 -17.13 -6.19 3.50
CA THR A 388 -17.80 -6.78 2.33
C THR A 388 -19.26 -6.33 2.20
N GLU A 389 -19.74 -5.51 3.13
CA GLU A 389 -21.08 -4.94 3.07
C GLU A 389 -21.09 -3.79 2.07
N SER A 390 -21.99 -3.81 1.09
CA SER A 390 -22.10 -2.72 0.14
C SER A 390 -22.85 -1.53 0.75
N PRO A 391 -22.51 -0.28 0.40
CA PRO A 391 -23.20 0.89 0.92
C PRO A 391 -24.68 0.88 0.52
N LEU A 392 -25.53 1.48 1.36
CA LEU A 392 -26.94 1.68 1.02
C LEU A 392 -27.15 3.06 0.40
N LEU A 393 -27.50 3.09 -0.88
CA LEU A 393 -27.85 4.32 -1.60
C LEU A 393 -29.36 4.59 -1.49
N SER A 394 -29.74 5.71 -0.88
CA SER A 394 -31.14 6.13 -0.64
C SER A 394 -31.46 7.49 -1.26
N GLY A 395 -32.73 7.74 -1.55
CA GLY A 395 -33.18 9.04 -2.07
C GLY A 395 -32.88 9.27 -3.55
N ILE A 396 -32.67 8.21 -4.33
CA ILE A 396 -32.66 8.32 -5.80
C ILE A 396 -34.02 8.87 -6.26
N SER A 397 -33.98 9.93 -7.06
CA SER A 397 -35.18 10.57 -7.59
C SER A 397 -35.95 9.64 -8.53
N THR A 398 -37.23 9.91 -8.73
CA THR A 398 -38.03 9.23 -9.76
C THR A 398 -37.82 9.87 -11.13
N ASP A 399 -38.26 9.19 -12.18
CA ASP A 399 -38.24 9.73 -13.54
C ASP A 399 -39.00 11.08 -13.61
N MET A 400 -38.46 12.02 -14.39
CA MET A 400 -39.01 13.37 -14.57
C MET A 400 -39.34 13.63 -16.03
N SER A 401 -40.49 14.26 -16.27
CA SER A 401 -40.90 14.74 -17.60
C SER A 401 -40.95 16.27 -17.58
N LEU A 402 -40.19 16.90 -18.46
CA LEU A 402 -40.10 18.35 -18.62
C LEU A 402 -40.47 18.74 -20.05
N THR A 403 -40.86 20.00 -20.22
CA THR A 403 -40.97 20.62 -21.54
C THR A 403 -39.80 21.55 -21.78
N THR A 404 -39.48 21.83 -23.04
CA THR A 404 -38.49 22.83 -23.45
C THR A 404 -38.66 24.14 -22.68
N ASP A 405 -37.54 24.70 -22.20
CA ASP A 405 -37.48 26.04 -21.61
C ASP A 405 -37.68 27.08 -22.72
N GLN A 406 -38.28 28.22 -22.37
CA GLN A 406 -38.70 29.21 -23.37
C GLN A 406 -37.58 29.60 -24.35
N GLY A 407 -37.78 29.31 -25.64
CA GLY A 407 -36.83 29.65 -26.71
C GLY A 407 -35.52 28.85 -26.68
N GLN A 408 -35.46 27.73 -25.95
CA GLN A 408 -34.31 26.82 -25.91
C GLN A 408 -34.71 25.40 -26.28
N CYS A 409 -33.86 24.71 -27.03
CA CYS A 409 -34.10 23.31 -27.37
C CYS A 409 -33.68 22.31 -26.29
N GLY A 410 -34.27 22.46 -25.11
CA GLY A 410 -34.02 21.65 -23.94
C GLY A 410 -34.57 22.30 -22.68
N ALA A 411 -34.40 21.63 -21.55
CA ALA A 411 -34.90 22.11 -20.27
C ALA A 411 -33.88 21.90 -19.16
N THR A 412 -33.87 22.82 -18.20
CA THR A 412 -33.05 22.69 -16.99
C THR A 412 -33.78 21.82 -15.97
N ALA A 413 -33.17 20.72 -15.54
CA ALA A 413 -33.76 19.82 -14.56
C ALA A 413 -33.09 19.97 -13.19
N ASN A 414 -33.89 19.94 -12.12
CA ASN A 414 -33.37 20.04 -10.76
C ASN A 414 -33.98 18.94 -9.88
N TRP A 415 -33.15 18.31 -9.04
CA TRP A 415 -33.53 17.21 -8.16
C TRP A 415 -32.69 17.22 -6.89
N ALA A 416 -33.12 16.49 -5.86
CA ALA A 416 -32.32 16.29 -4.66
C ALA A 416 -31.26 15.21 -4.91
N LEU A 417 -30.01 15.48 -4.52
CA LEU A 417 -28.95 14.47 -4.58
C LEU A 417 -29.29 13.30 -3.64
N PRO A 418 -29.05 12.04 -4.07
CA PRO A 418 -29.21 10.88 -3.19
C PRO A 418 -28.19 10.93 -2.04
N SER A 419 -28.50 10.23 -0.95
CA SER A 419 -27.62 10.10 0.22
C SER A 419 -27.26 8.64 0.46
N GLY A 420 -26.06 8.38 0.95
CA GLY A 420 -25.63 7.05 1.36
C GLY A 420 -25.56 6.86 2.85
N THR A 421 -25.62 5.60 3.28
CA THR A 421 -25.16 5.15 4.60
C THR A 421 -24.35 3.87 4.42
N ASP A 422 -23.34 3.67 5.25
CA ASP A 422 -22.52 2.45 5.25
C ASP A 422 -21.99 2.17 6.67
N ASN A 423 -21.59 0.94 6.94
CA ASN A 423 -21.07 0.53 8.24
C ASN A 423 -19.63 1.05 8.50
N CYS A 424 -18.82 1.25 7.45
CA CYS A 424 -17.39 1.53 7.48
C CYS A 424 -16.98 2.88 6.88
N GLY A 425 -17.97 3.71 6.59
CA GLY A 425 -17.77 5.04 6.04
C GLY A 425 -17.89 5.07 4.53
N LEU A 426 -18.17 6.25 4.01
CA LEU A 426 -18.52 6.45 2.62
C LEU A 426 -17.41 7.14 1.86
N GLY A 427 -17.24 6.75 0.60
CA GLY A 427 -16.53 7.54 -0.39
C GLY A 427 -17.41 8.65 -0.97
N ASP A 428 -16.91 9.26 -2.04
CA ASP A 428 -17.62 10.32 -2.74
C ASP A 428 -18.79 9.76 -3.57
N LEU A 429 -19.91 10.49 -3.56
CA LEU A 429 -21.02 10.24 -4.48
C LEU A 429 -20.62 10.69 -5.89
N ILE A 430 -20.58 9.75 -6.84
CA ILE A 430 -20.25 10.02 -8.24
C ILE A 430 -21.55 10.03 -9.04
N GLY A 431 -21.87 11.17 -9.66
CA GLY A 431 -23.02 11.33 -10.54
C GLY A 431 -22.60 11.56 -12.01
N SER A 432 -23.42 11.09 -12.94
CA SER A 432 -23.29 11.41 -14.37
C SER A 432 -23.68 12.86 -14.70
N HIS A 433 -24.56 13.46 -13.89
CA HIS A 433 -25.11 14.81 -14.06
C HIS A 433 -25.31 15.48 -12.69
N GLN A 434 -25.42 16.81 -12.68
CA GLN A 434 -25.65 17.63 -11.51
C GLN A 434 -27.06 18.25 -11.53
N PRO A 435 -27.73 18.40 -10.37
CA PRO A 435 -28.96 19.17 -10.29
C PRO A 435 -28.75 20.59 -10.81
N GLY A 436 -29.60 21.01 -11.75
CA GLY A 436 -29.47 22.27 -12.47
C GLY A 436 -28.78 22.16 -13.83
N ASP A 437 -28.38 20.95 -14.27
CA ASP A 437 -27.90 20.73 -15.63
C ASP A 437 -29.01 20.95 -16.67
N PHE A 438 -28.60 21.38 -17.86
CA PHE A 438 -29.48 21.55 -19.03
C PHE A 438 -29.53 20.26 -19.85
N PHE A 439 -30.74 19.77 -20.12
CA PHE A 439 -31.00 18.54 -20.86
C PHE A 439 -31.58 18.87 -22.24
N GLN A 440 -30.95 18.35 -23.29
CA GLN A 440 -31.48 18.44 -24.64
C GLN A 440 -32.76 17.60 -24.79
N LEU A 441 -33.52 17.86 -25.87
CA LEU A 441 -34.68 17.08 -26.28
C LEU A 441 -34.43 15.55 -26.22
N GLY A 442 -35.41 14.81 -25.73
CA GLY A 442 -35.38 13.35 -25.61
C GLY A 442 -35.15 12.86 -24.17
N THR A 443 -34.80 11.58 -24.04
CA THR A 443 -34.62 10.93 -22.73
C THR A 443 -33.14 10.78 -22.40
N THR A 444 -32.73 11.33 -21.26
CA THR A 444 -31.38 11.18 -20.69
C THR A 444 -31.44 10.39 -19.39
N THR A 445 -30.57 9.39 -19.23
CA THR A 445 -30.45 8.63 -17.98
C THR A 445 -29.44 9.30 -17.06
N VAL A 446 -29.88 9.67 -15.85
CA VAL A 446 -29.02 10.15 -14.77
C VAL A 446 -28.71 8.99 -13.83
N SER A 447 -27.45 8.60 -13.77
CA SER A 447 -26.93 7.58 -12.86
C SER A 447 -26.07 8.17 -11.74
N TYR A 448 -26.13 7.51 -10.59
CA TYR A 448 -25.27 7.72 -9.42
C TYR A 448 -24.63 6.41 -8.99
N SER A 449 -23.39 6.51 -8.54
CA SER A 449 -22.62 5.43 -7.94
C SER A 449 -22.01 5.94 -6.64
N LEU A 450 -22.08 5.12 -5.59
CA LEU A 450 -21.48 5.39 -4.31
C LEU A 450 -20.64 4.19 -3.90
N ALA A 451 -19.35 4.42 -3.67
CA ALA A 451 -18.47 3.43 -3.07
C ALA A 451 -18.34 3.71 -1.58
N ASP A 452 -18.20 2.67 -0.77
CA ASP A 452 -17.69 2.83 0.60
C ASP A 452 -16.16 3.07 0.57
N ALA A 453 -15.56 3.24 1.76
CA ALA A 453 -14.12 3.42 1.89
C ALA A 453 -13.29 2.17 1.53
N ASN A 454 -13.93 1.02 1.36
CA ASN A 454 -13.36 -0.30 1.20
C ASN A 454 -13.52 -0.86 -0.23
N GLY A 455 -14.22 -0.13 -1.11
CA GLY A 455 -14.39 -0.43 -2.52
C GLY A 455 -15.68 -1.18 -2.86
N ASN A 456 -16.60 -1.43 -1.92
CA ASN A 456 -17.92 -1.97 -2.27
C ASN A 456 -18.79 -0.85 -2.85
N ILE A 457 -19.59 -1.16 -3.87
CA ILE A 457 -20.28 -0.15 -4.69
C ILE A 457 -21.78 -0.42 -4.72
N ALA A 458 -22.57 0.64 -4.49
CA ALA A 458 -23.99 0.68 -4.81
C ALA A 458 -24.27 1.72 -5.90
N SER A 459 -25.22 1.41 -6.78
CA SER A 459 -25.61 2.28 -7.89
C SER A 459 -27.12 2.40 -8.03
N GLY A 460 -27.57 3.53 -8.58
CA GLY A 460 -28.97 3.82 -8.86
C GLY A 460 -29.09 4.83 -9.99
N SER A 461 -30.25 4.85 -10.66
CA SER A 461 -30.49 5.76 -11.78
C SER A 461 -31.96 6.10 -11.93
N PHE A 462 -32.22 7.23 -12.58
CA PHE A 462 -33.54 7.66 -13.05
C PHE A 462 -33.38 8.34 -14.42
N THR A 463 -34.48 8.68 -15.06
CA THR A 463 -34.50 9.31 -16.39
C THR A 463 -35.14 10.69 -16.37
N ILE A 464 -34.65 11.56 -17.25
CA ILE A 464 -35.21 12.87 -17.53
C ILE A 464 -35.63 12.87 -18.99
N THR A 465 -36.92 13.07 -19.25
CA THR A 465 -37.47 13.18 -20.60
C THR A 465 -37.87 14.62 -20.84
N VAL A 466 -37.23 15.26 -21.82
CA VAL A 466 -37.61 16.60 -22.29
C VAL A 466 -38.38 16.45 -23.59
N GLU A 467 -39.61 16.98 -23.62
CA GLU A 467 -40.47 17.05 -24.80
C GLU A 467 -40.59 18.50 -25.26
N ASP A 468 -40.70 18.73 -26.55
CA ASP A 468 -40.90 20.07 -27.08
C ASP A 468 -42.39 20.34 -27.32
N ASN A 469 -42.87 21.44 -26.75
CA ASN A 469 -44.27 21.85 -26.78
C ASN A 469 -44.47 23.26 -27.37
N GLU A 470 -43.38 23.90 -27.81
CA GLU A 470 -43.44 25.21 -28.44
C GLU A 470 -43.76 25.00 -29.92
N SER A 471 -44.71 25.76 -30.47
CA SER A 471 -45.04 25.66 -31.91
C SER A 471 -44.17 26.61 -32.73
N PRO A 472 -43.83 26.24 -33.98
CA PRO A 472 -43.10 27.11 -34.90
C PRO A 472 -43.71 28.50 -35.10
N THR A 473 -42.87 29.45 -35.49
CA THR A 473 -43.30 30.79 -35.93
C THR A 473 -43.00 30.99 -37.41
N ILE A 474 -43.94 31.56 -38.18
CA ILE A 474 -43.79 31.87 -39.60
C ILE A 474 -43.76 33.39 -39.79
N THR A 475 -42.74 33.91 -40.47
CA THR A 475 -42.56 35.34 -40.78
C THR A 475 -42.32 35.55 -42.28
N GLY A 476 -42.70 36.71 -42.83
CA GLY A 476 -42.51 37.03 -44.25
C GLY A 476 -43.67 36.65 -45.19
N ALA A 477 -44.77 36.11 -44.67
CA ALA A 477 -45.99 35.78 -45.44
C ALA A 477 -46.94 37.00 -45.60
N ALA A 478 -46.44 38.11 -46.15
CA ALA A 478 -47.25 39.32 -46.38
C ALA A 478 -48.00 39.28 -47.72
N THR A 479 -49.12 40.01 -47.83
CA THR A 479 -49.87 40.15 -49.08
C THR A 479 -49.01 40.69 -50.21
N ILE A 480 -49.17 40.11 -51.41
CA ILE A 480 -48.50 40.53 -52.64
C ILE A 480 -49.56 41.04 -53.61
N ASP A 481 -49.45 42.31 -54.02
CA ASP A 481 -50.32 42.93 -55.02
C ASP A 481 -49.51 43.16 -56.31
N ILE A 482 -49.97 42.60 -57.44
CA ILE A 482 -49.32 42.74 -58.75
C ILE A 482 -50.35 43.15 -59.78
N THR A 483 -50.00 44.14 -60.60
CA THR A 483 -50.78 44.49 -61.79
C THR A 483 -50.36 43.59 -62.95
N ALA A 484 -51.34 42.95 -63.60
CA ALA A 484 -51.09 42.14 -64.78
C ALA A 484 -50.53 43.01 -65.93
N PRO A 485 -49.67 42.45 -66.80
CA PRO A 485 -49.23 43.14 -68.01
C PRO A 485 -50.42 43.56 -68.90
N GLU A 486 -50.23 44.60 -69.72
CA GLU A 486 -51.26 45.04 -70.68
C GLU A 486 -51.74 43.89 -71.57
N SER A 487 -53.04 43.85 -71.85
CA SER A 487 -53.69 42.83 -72.68
C SER A 487 -53.63 41.38 -72.15
N LEU A 488 -53.28 41.16 -70.87
CA LEU A 488 -53.31 39.84 -70.23
C LEU A 488 -54.19 39.84 -68.97
N CYS A 489 -54.94 38.76 -68.76
CA CYS A 489 -55.77 38.53 -67.58
C CYS A 489 -55.05 37.75 -66.46
N SER A 490 -53.73 37.62 -66.55
CA SER A 490 -52.91 36.87 -65.59
C SER A 490 -51.50 37.47 -65.47
N ALA A 491 -50.81 37.17 -64.38
CA ALA A 491 -49.43 37.56 -64.19
C ALA A 491 -48.57 36.38 -63.75
N GLU A 492 -47.41 36.21 -64.39
CA GLU A 492 -46.38 35.30 -63.90
C GLU A 492 -45.64 35.96 -62.74
N ILE A 493 -45.74 35.37 -61.54
CA ILE A 493 -45.11 35.88 -60.34
C ILE A 493 -44.31 34.79 -59.63
N THR A 494 -43.36 35.22 -58.80
CA THR A 494 -42.69 34.35 -57.83
C THR A 494 -43.03 34.82 -56.42
N VAL A 495 -43.76 34.00 -55.67
CA VAL A 495 -44.00 34.19 -54.24
C VAL A 495 -42.80 33.59 -53.49
N PRO A 496 -41.98 34.43 -52.81
CA PRO A 496 -40.86 33.92 -52.03
C PRO A 496 -41.37 33.06 -50.87
N GLU A 497 -40.59 32.03 -50.53
CA GLU A 497 -40.86 31.21 -49.36
C GLU A 497 -40.69 32.03 -48.07
N PRO A 498 -41.65 32.01 -47.13
CA PRO A 498 -41.52 32.68 -45.84
C PRO A 498 -40.48 31.98 -44.95
N LEU A 499 -40.01 32.66 -43.92
CA LEU A 499 -39.07 32.09 -42.96
C LEU A 499 -39.86 31.43 -41.82
N ALA A 500 -39.60 30.16 -41.55
CA ALA A 500 -40.07 29.47 -40.36
C ALA A 500 -38.93 29.30 -39.36
N GLU A 501 -39.17 29.67 -38.10
CA GLU A 501 -38.23 29.51 -37.00
C GLU A 501 -38.91 28.82 -35.82
N ASP A 502 -38.15 27.99 -35.13
CA ASP A 502 -38.58 27.23 -33.97
C ASP A 502 -37.41 27.07 -32.99
N ASN A 503 -37.69 26.90 -31.70
CA ASN A 503 -36.67 26.70 -30.67
C ASN A 503 -35.84 25.43 -30.92
N CYS A 504 -36.44 24.39 -31.53
CA CYS A 504 -35.91 23.04 -31.71
C CYS A 504 -35.74 22.58 -33.16
N ASN A 505 -35.67 23.54 -34.09
CA ASN A 505 -35.62 23.37 -35.53
C ASN A 505 -36.94 22.94 -36.18
N ILE A 506 -37.15 23.47 -37.37
CA ILE A 506 -38.28 23.13 -38.24
C ILE A 506 -38.04 21.76 -38.90
N ALA A 507 -39.02 20.87 -38.85
CA ALA A 507 -39.02 19.63 -39.61
C ALA A 507 -39.47 19.86 -41.06
N SER A 508 -40.50 20.68 -41.25
CA SER A 508 -41.03 21.01 -42.57
C SER A 508 -41.69 22.38 -42.62
N LEU A 509 -41.56 23.04 -43.77
CA LEU A 509 -42.36 24.19 -44.19
C LEU A 509 -43.00 23.83 -45.53
N SER A 510 -44.32 23.90 -45.62
CA SER A 510 -45.09 23.57 -46.81
C SER A 510 -46.18 24.60 -47.10
N ASN A 511 -46.75 24.53 -48.30
CA ASN A 511 -47.93 25.31 -48.67
C ASN A 511 -48.94 24.45 -49.44
N ASP A 512 -50.18 24.93 -49.53
CA ASP A 512 -51.30 24.29 -50.24
C ASP A 512 -51.32 24.50 -51.76
N TYR A 513 -50.39 25.30 -52.31
CA TYR A 513 -50.32 25.59 -53.74
C TYR A 513 -49.44 24.57 -54.51
N ASN A 514 -48.20 24.35 -54.06
CA ASN A 514 -47.25 23.43 -54.69
C ASN A 514 -46.62 22.41 -53.71
N GLY A 515 -46.98 22.43 -52.43
CA GLY A 515 -46.48 21.49 -51.43
C GLY A 515 -45.18 21.90 -50.72
N GLY A 516 -44.56 23.04 -51.07
CA GLY A 516 -43.38 23.59 -50.40
C GLY A 516 -42.45 24.39 -51.32
N GLY A 517 -41.52 25.16 -50.74
CA GLY A 517 -40.61 26.02 -51.49
C GLY A 517 -41.25 27.30 -52.03
N ALA A 518 -40.45 28.14 -52.69
CA ALA A 518 -40.97 29.31 -53.39
C ALA A 518 -41.93 28.91 -54.52
N ILE A 519 -43.00 29.69 -54.70
CA ILE A 519 -44.02 29.41 -55.70
C ILE A 519 -43.74 30.28 -56.92
N SER A 520 -43.43 29.67 -58.06
CA SER A 520 -43.35 30.34 -59.36
C SER A 520 -44.48 29.84 -60.25
N GLY A 521 -45.29 30.74 -60.79
CA GLY A 521 -46.37 30.36 -61.69
C GLY A 521 -47.18 31.56 -62.17
N ASN A 522 -48.08 31.27 -63.10
CA ASN A 522 -49.06 32.23 -63.59
C ASN A 522 -50.26 32.25 -62.65
N PHE A 523 -50.60 33.41 -62.13
CA PHE A 523 -51.79 33.63 -61.31
C PHE A 523 -52.81 34.41 -62.14
N ASP A 524 -54.03 33.88 -62.20
CA ASP A 524 -55.13 34.54 -62.89
C ASP A 524 -55.63 35.75 -62.09
N TYR A 525 -56.34 36.65 -62.76
CA TYR A 525 -57.02 37.78 -62.14
C TYR A 525 -57.83 37.38 -60.90
N GLY A 526 -57.69 38.15 -59.83
CA GLY A 526 -58.36 37.93 -58.55
C GLY A 526 -57.39 37.64 -57.39
N THR A 527 -57.93 37.09 -56.31
CA THR A 527 -57.18 36.78 -55.09
C THR A 527 -56.95 35.28 -54.96
N THR A 528 -55.70 34.86 -54.92
CA THR A 528 -55.29 33.51 -54.53
C THR A 528 -54.79 33.53 -53.08
N ILE A 529 -55.33 32.65 -52.23
CA ILE A 529 -54.88 32.50 -50.83
C ILE A 529 -53.98 31.28 -50.75
N ILE A 530 -52.75 31.47 -50.27
CA ILE A 530 -51.76 30.43 -50.03
C ILE A 530 -51.64 30.23 -48.53
N THR A 531 -51.83 29.01 -48.05
CA THR A 531 -51.68 28.64 -46.63
C THR A 531 -50.31 27.99 -46.41
N TRP A 532 -49.42 28.70 -45.72
CA TRP A 532 -48.14 28.16 -45.28
C TRP A 532 -48.32 27.42 -43.95
N THR A 533 -47.76 26.22 -43.83
CA THR A 533 -47.76 25.42 -42.61
C THR A 533 -46.35 25.00 -42.27
N ALA A 534 -45.90 25.34 -41.07
CA ALA A 534 -44.62 24.92 -40.51
C ALA A 534 -44.88 23.90 -39.40
N THR A 535 -44.12 22.80 -39.41
CA THR A 535 -44.13 21.77 -38.38
C THR A 535 -42.71 21.56 -37.87
N ASP A 536 -42.52 21.55 -36.55
CA ASP A 536 -41.23 21.23 -35.92
C ASP A 536 -40.95 19.71 -35.89
N LEU A 537 -39.79 19.32 -35.35
CA LEU A 537 -39.40 17.92 -35.20
C LEU A 537 -40.18 17.15 -34.13
N ALA A 538 -40.84 17.83 -33.19
CA ALA A 538 -41.68 17.24 -32.17
C ALA A 538 -43.14 17.04 -32.63
N GLY A 539 -43.51 17.62 -33.78
CA GLY A 539 -44.83 17.54 -34.39
C GLY A 539 -45.76 18.70 -34.04
N ASN A 540 -45.30 19.76 -33.35
CA ASN A 540 -46.13 20.96 -33.19
C ASN A 540 -46.15 21.76 -34.50
N SER A 541 -47.26 22.44 -34.78
CA SER A 541 -47.45 23.12 -36.07
C SER A 541 -48.18 24.44 -35.97
N THR A 542 -47.84 25.35 -36.89
CA THR A 542 -48.45 26.67 -37.05
C THR A 542 -48.75 26.91 -38.53
N SER A 543 -49.89 27.55 -38.83
CA SER A 543 -50.25 27.95 -40.20
C SER A 543 -50.53 29.45 -40.32
N VAL A 544 -50.11 30.05 -41.44
CA VAL A 544 -50.35 31.46 -41.80
C VAL A 544 -50.84 31.56 -43.24
N GLN A 545 -51.83 32.41 -43.50
CA GLN A 545 -52.35 32.68 -44.83
C GLN A 545 -51.65 33.88 -45.47
N GLN A 546 -51.27 33.76 -46.74
CA GLN A 546 -50.71 34.80 -47.59
C GLN A 546 -51.63 35.02 -48.80
N ALA A 547 -52.03 36.26 -49.06
CA ALA A 547 -52.84 36.59 -50.22
C ALA A 547 -51.97 37.09 -51.39
N VAL A 548 -52.26 36.62 -52.59
CA VAL A 548 -51.72 37.11 -53.86
C VAL A 548 -52.88 37.71 -54.66
N ASN A 549 -52.82 39.01 -54.93
CA ASN A 549 -53.84 39.72 -55.69
C ASN A 549 -53.29 40.11 -57.06
N ILE A 550 -53.91 39.60 -58.12
CA ILE A 550 -53.65 40.02 -59.49
C ILE A 550 -54.71 41.04 -59.91
N LEU A 551 -54.25 42.26 -60.20
CA LEU A 551 -55.09 43.40 -60.57
C LEU A 551 -54.99 43.64 -62.08
N VAL A 552 -56.14 43.79 -62.74
CA VAL A 552 -56.24 44.16 -64.17
C VAL A 552 -57.00 45.50 -64.27
N PRO A 553 -56.67 46.41 -65.20
CA PRO A 553 -57.46 47.61 -65.44
C PRO A 553 -58.93 47.27 -65.74
N LEU A 554 -59.87 47.81 -64.96
CA LEU A 554 -61.31 47.50 -65.02
C LEU A 554 -62.03 48.29 -66.12
N THR A 555 -61.72 47.98 -67.38
CA THR A 555 -62.65 48.27 -68.48
C THR A 555 -63.58 47.07 -68.57
N ASP A 556 -64.88 47.26 -68.32
CA ASP A 556 -65.93 46.24 -68.37
C ASP A 556 -67.14 46.90 -69.03
N CYS A 557 -67.14 46.94 -70.36
CA CYS A 557 -68.14 47.64 -71.16
C CYS A 557 -69.48 46.90 -71.16
N ASN A 558 -69.47 45.58 -70.99
CA ASN A 558 -70.67 44.73 -71.00
C ASN A 558 -71.31 44.60 -69.60
N GLY A 559 -70.61 45.02 -68.54
CA GLY A 559 -71.09 45.08 -67.16
C GLY A 559 -71.23 43.71 -66.50
N ASN A 560 -70.50 42.69 -66.96
CA ASN A 560 -70.62 41.32 -66.45
C ASN A 560 -69.78 41.08 -65.18
N GLY A 561 -68.94 42.03 -64.77
CA GLY A 561 -68.06 41.95 -63.60
C GLY A 561 -66.66 41.35 -63.87
N ALA A 562 -66.34 41.03 -65.13
CA ALA A 562 -65.02 40.67 -65.62
C ALA A 562 -64.47 41.78 -66.53
N PRO A 563 -63.15 42.06 -66.51
CA PRO A 563 -62.57 43.02 -67.44
C PRO A 563 -62.72 42.56 -68.90
N ASP A 564 -62.95 43.49 -69.84
CA ASP A 564 -63.10 43.26 -71.28
C ASP A 564 -61.94 42.42 -71.86
N VAL A 565 -60.71 42.69 -71.41
CA VAL A 565 -59.52 41.92 -71.79
C VAL A 565 -59.59 40.44 -71.35
N CYS A 566 -60.23 40.16 -70.22
CA CYS A 566 -60.45 38.81 -69.73
C CYS A 566 -61.53 38.09 -70.55
N ASP A 567 -62.60 38.81 -70.92
CA ASP A 567 -63.69 38.26 -71.75
C ASP A 567 -63.23 37.92 -73.17
N ILE A 568 -62.34 38.73 -73.75
CA ILE A 568 -61.76 38.46 -75.07
C ILE A 568 -60.78 37.26 -74.98
N THR A 569 -59.96 37.19 -73.92
CA THR A 569 -58.94 36.15 -73.76
C THR A 569 -59.54 34.76 -73.53
N ASP A 570 -60.63 34.66 -72.75
CA ASP A 570 -61.29 33.38 -72.48
C ASP A 570 -62.28 32.96 -73.57
N GLY A 571 -62.53 33.84 -74.56
CA GLY A 571 -63.39 33.62 -75.71
C GLY A 571 -64.88 33.83 -75.43
N SER A 572 -65.24 34.49 -74.32
CA SER A 572 -66.62 34.85 -74.00
C SER A 572 -67.10 36.12 -74.72
N ALA A 573 -66.19 36.95 -75.24
CA ALA A 573 -66.45 38.07 -76.13
C ALA A 573 -65.69 37.94 -77.46
N VAL A 574 -66.30 38.41 -78.55
CA VAL A 574 -65.69 38.48 -79.90
C VAL A 574 -65.17 39.91 -80.11
N ASP A 575 -63.99 40.04 -80.71
CA ASP A 575 -63.32 41.30 -81.09
C ASP A 575 -62.75 41.07 -82.51
N CYS A 576 -63.57 41.28 -83.53
CA CYS A 576 -63.24 40.99 -84.92
C CYS A 576 -62.33 42.05 -85.56
N ASP A 577 -62.34 43.28 -85.04
CA ASP A 577 -61.49 44.37 -85.52
C ASP A 577 -60.13 44.46 -84.77
N GLY A 578 -59.99 43.73 -83.66
CA GLY A 578 -58.76 43.56 -82.89
C GLY A 578 -58.41 44.78 -82.03
N ASN A 579 -59.39 45.61 -81.67
CA ASN A 579 -59.18 46.87 -80.97
C ASN A 579 -59.07 46.72 -79.43
N GLY A 580 -59.33 45.52 -78.89
CA GLY A 580 -59.30 45.22 -77.46
C GLY A 580 -60.60 45.52 -76.70
N ILE A 581 -61.68 45.78 -77.42
CA ILE A 581 -63.06 45.99 -76.94
C ILE A 581 -63.96 44.96 -77.62
N PRO A 582 -64.90 44.31 -76.91
CA PRO A 582 -65.87 43.41 -77.54
C PRO A 582 -66.69 44.08 -78.66
N ASP A 583 -66.91 43.41 -79.79
CA ASP A 583 -67.72 43.87 -80.94
C ASP A 583 -69.12 44.34 -80.50
N SER A 584 -69.70 43.65 -79.52
CA SER A 584 -71.00 44.01 -78.93
C SER A 584 -71.00 45.39 -78.27
N CYS A 585 -69.85 45.83 -77.74
CA CYS A 585 -69.65 47.16 -77.18
C CYS A 585 -69.36 48.20 -78.27
N ASP A 586 -68.71 47.81 -79.38
CA ASP A 586 -68.53 48.70 -80.53
C ASP A 586 -69.86 49.02 -81.23
N LEU A 587 -70.74 48.03 -81.37
CA LEU A 587 -72.13 48.24 -81.83
C LEU A 587 -72.95 49.09 -80.85
N ALA A 588 -72.88 48.79 -79.54
CA ALA A 588 -73.67 49.51 -78.53
C ALA A 588 -73.23 50.97 -78.35
N SER A 589 -71.95 51.27 -78.57
CA SER A 589 -71.40 52.63 -78.50
C SER A 589 -71.55 53.43 -79.80
N GLY A 590 -71.88 52.76 -80.91
CA GLY A 590 -71.91 53.34 -82.25
C GLY A 590 -70.52 53.63 -82.82
N ALA A 591 -69.48 52.98 -82.27
CA ALA A 591 -68.11 53.08 -82.76
C ALA A 591 -67.90 52.36 -84.11
N ALA A 592 -68.78 51.39 -84.43
CA ALA A 592 -68.83 50.69 -85.71
C ALA A 592 -70.28 50.59 -86.24
N GLN A 593 -70.43 50.40 -87.56
CA GLN A 593 -71.73 50.37 -88.25
C GLN A 593 -72.18 48.94 -88.60
N ASP A 594 -73.48 48.76 -88.70
CA ASP A 594 -74.21 47.55 -89.10
C ASP A 594 -75.47 48.03 -89.85
N CYS A 595 -75.31 48.37 -91.14
CA CYS A 595 -76.35 49.04 -91.93
C CYS A 595 -77.53 48.12 -92.23
N ASN A 596 -77.29 46.81 -92.33
CA ASN A 596 -78.28 45.78 -92.63
C ASN A 596 -78.86 45.09 -91.37
N ALA A 597 -78.40 45.49 -90.17
CA ALA A 597 -78.80 44.95 -88.88
C ALA A 597 -78.54 43.44 -88.73
N SER A 598 -77.46 42.94 -89.31
CA SER A 598 -77.03 41.54 -89.24
C SER A 598 -76.53 41.13 -87.84
N GLY A 599 -76.15 42.11 -87.01
CA GLY A 599 -75.48 41.89 -85.72
C GLY A 599 -73.97 41.63 -85.85
N ILE A 600 -73.41 41.82 -87.05
CA ILE A 600 -71.98 41.79 -87.35
C ILE A 600 -71.62 43.19 -87.87
N LEU A 601 -70.41 43.68 -87.58
CA LEU A 601 -69.96 44.98 -88.10
C LEU A 601 -69.87 44.93 -89.64
N ASP A 602 -70.26 46.00 -90.34
CA ASP A 602 -70.17 46.10 -91.82
C ASP A 602 -68.74 45.79 -92.30
N SER A 603 -67.71 46.27 -91.57
CA SER A 603 -66.30 45.97 -91.84
C SER A 603 -65.94 44.50 -91.65
N CYS A 604 -66.60 43.81 -90.73
CA CYS A 604 -66.43 42.37 -90.51
C CYS A 604 -67.20 41.56 -91.56
N GLU A 605 -68.32 42.06 -92.10
CA GLU A 605 -69.03 41.45 -93.23
C GLU A 605 -68.25 41.57 -94.56
N LEU A 606 -67.67 42.73 -94.85
CA LEU A 606 -66.83 42.96 -96.03
C LEU A 606 -65.52 42.15 -95.97
N SER A 607 -64.86 42.10 -94.81
CA SER A 607 -63.60 41.36 -94.65
C SER A 607 -63.78 39.83 -94.65
N SER A 608 -64.97 39.34 -94.29
CA SER A 608 -65.32 37.92 -94.35
C SER A 608 -65.95 37.50 -95.69
N GLY A 609 -66.24 38.45 -96.58
CA GLY A 609 -66.82 38.22 -97.90
C GLY A 609 -68.31 37.86 -97.88
N ILE A 610 -69.05 38.36 -96.89
CA ILE A 610 -70.48 38.12 -96.69
C ILE A 610 -71.33 39.12 -97.49
N ALA A 611 -70.83 40.34 -97.73
CA ALA A 611 -71.49 41.41 -98.50
C ALA A 611 -70.63 41.88 -99.69
N ASP A 612 -71.28 42.32 -100.78
CA ASP A 612 -70.67 42.90 -101.99
C ASP A 612 -70.66 44.45 -101.91
N ASP A 613 -69.71 45.09 -102.58
CA ASP A 613 -69.49 46.57 -102.61
C ASP A 613 -68.95 46.97 -104.01
N CYS A 614 -69.86 47.25 -104.95
CA CYS A 614 -69.61 47.46 -106.38
C CYS A 614 -68.95 48.81 -106.68
N ASP A 615 -69.21 49.83 -105.86
CA ASP A 615 -68.61 51.16 -106.00
C ASP A 615 -67.38 51.38 -105.09
N SER A 616 -67.07 50.38 -104.24
CA SER A 616 -65.95 50.36 -103.29
C SER A 616 -65.99 51.49 -102.25
N ASN A 617 -67.19 51.91 -101.86
CA ASN A 617 -67.38 53.00 -100.90
C ASN A 617 -67.26 52.56 -99.43
N GLY A 618 -67.14 51.25 -99.16
CA GLY A 618 -67.02 50.68 -97.82
C GLY A 618 -68.36 50.44 -97.12
N VAL A 619 -69.46 50.49 -97.87
CA VAL A 619 -70.83 50.18 -97.47
C VAL A 619 -71.32 49.03 -98.36
N PRO A 620 -72.00 48.02 -97.81
CA PRO A 620 -72.64 46.97 -98.61
C PRO A 620 -73.60 47.52 -99.69
N ASP A 621 -73.60 46.94 -100.90
CA ASP A 621 -74.45 47.34 -102.05
C ASP A 621 -75.95 47.43 -101.71
N GLU A 622 -76.42 46.55 -100.83
CA GLU A 622 -77.82 46.54 -100.37
C GLU A 622 -78.22 47.77 -99.54
N CYS A 623 -77.24 48.58 -99.14
CA CYS A 623 -77.41 49.83 -98.41
C CYS A 623 -77.29 51.07 -99.33
N ASP A 624 -77.15 50.90 -100.66
CA ASP A 624 -77.07 51.98 -101.67
C ASP A 624 -78.41 52.29 -102.39
N THR A 625 -78.44 53.40 -103.15
CA THR A 625 -79.66 53.94 -103.79
C THR A 625 -79.83 53.43 -105.23
N ASP A 626 -81.05 53.00 -105.59
CA ASP A 626 -81.46 52.46 -106.91
C ASP A 626 -82.79 53.13 -107.32
N CYS A 627 -82.73 54.17 -108.18
CA CYS A 627 -83.87 54.99 -108.60
C CYS A 627 -84.76 54.29 -109.63
N ASN A 628 -84.17 53.51 -110.54
CA ASN A 628 -84.90 52.85 -111.62
C ASN A 628 -85.46 51.47 -111.19
N GLY A 629 -85.07 50.98 -110.00
CA GLY A 629 -85.56 49.76 -109.37
C GLY A 629 -85.12 48.49 -110.09
N ASN A 630 -83.98 48.52 -110.78
CA ASN A 630 -83.48 47.41 -111.58
C ASN A 630 -82.67 46.39 -110.76
N GLY A 631 -82.35 46.71 -109.50
CA GLY A 631 -81.58 45.86 -108.58
C GLY A 631 -80.06 46.11 -108.61
N ALA A 632 -79.59 47.12 -109.31
CA ALA A 632 -78.24 47.66 -109.25
C ALA A 632 -78.30 49.13 -108.76
N PRO A 633 -77.39 49.57 -107.89
CA PRO A 633 -77.35 50.97 -107.48
C PRO A 633 -77.14 51.93 -108.65
N ASP A 634 -77.66 53.16 -108.57
CA ASP A 634 -77.58 54.18 -109.62
C ASP A 634 -76.13 54.44 -110.07
N ALA A 635 -75.21 54.44 -109.11
CA ALA A 635 -73.77 54.58 -109.37
C ALA A 635 -73.21 53.40 -110.19
N CYS A 636 -73.74 52.20 -110.00
CA CYS A 636 -73.38 51.00 -110.76
C CYS A 636 -74.06 50.97 -112.15
N ASP A 637 -75.22 51.61 -112.34
CA ASP A 637 -75.87 51.79 -113.65
C ASP A 637 -75.16 52.83 -114.54
N VAL A 638 -74.80 53.99 -113.99
CA VAL A 638 -74.08 55.04 -114.73
C VAL A 638 -72.66 54.57 -115.10
N SER A 639 -71.98 53.87 -114.19
CA SER A 639 -70.61 53.38 -114.44
C SER A 639 -70.55 52.19 -115.42
N SER A 640 -71.60 51.39 -115.50
CA SER A 640 -71.72 50.29 -116.47
C SER A 640 -72.19 50.74 -117.87
N GLY A 641 -72.72 51.97 -117.97
CA GLY A 641 -73.18 52.59 -119.22
C GLY A 641 -74.54 52.09 -119.68
N GLU A 642 -75.34 51.50 -118.79
CA GLU A 642 -76.68 51.02 -119.09
C GLU A 642 -77.72 52.16 -119.13
N SER A 643 -77.46 53.30 -118.48
CA SER A 643 -78.24 54.54 -118.58
C SER A 643 -77.39 55.76 -118.98
N GLN A 644 -78.00 56.74 -119.66
CA GLN A 644 -77.34 58.00 -120.05
C GLN A 644 -77.47 59.04 -118.93
N ASP A 645 -76.49 59.93 -118.83
CA ASP A 645 -76.44 61.05 -117.89
C ASP A 645 -75.72 62.22 -118.60
N CYS A 646 -76.50 63.05 -119.28
CA CYS A 646 -75.98 64.13 -120.12
C CYS A 646 -75.50 65.34 -119.29
N ASN A 647 -76.05 65.53 -118.09
CA ASN A 647 -75.68 66.60 -117.17
C ASN A 647 -74.58 66.17 -116.17
N ALA A 648 -74.19 64.88 -116.18
CA ALA A 648 -73.14 64.24 -115.39
C ALA A 648 -73.34 64.33 -113.86
N ASN A 649 -74.59 64.31 -113.40
CA ASN A 649 -74.92 64.46 -111.98
C ASN A 649 -74.89 63.13 -111.18
N GLY A 650 -74.70 61.98 -111.84
CA GLY A 650 -74.69 60.66 -111.21
C GLY A 650 -76.07 60.00 -111.09
N THR A 651 -77.11 60.62 -111.65
CA THR A 651 -78.48 60.12 -111.77
C THR A 651 -78.80 59.97 -113.27
N PRO A 652 -79.38 58.83 -113.71
CA PRO A 652 -79.79 58.66 -115.10
C PRO A 652 -80.74 59.75 -115.64
N ASP A 653 -80.58 60.19 -116.90
CA ASP A 653 -81.42 61.19 -117.59
C ASP A 653 -82.92 60.82 -117.55
N GLU A 654 -83.21 59.51 -117.59
CA GLU A 654 -84.57 58.98 -117.45
C GLU A 654 -85.14 59.12 -116.04
N CYS A 655 -84.28 59.03 -115.00
CA CYS A 655 -84.64 59.38 -113.63
C CYS A 655 -84.80 60.90 -113.50
N ASP A 656 -83.97 61.71 -114.16
CA ASP A 656 -84.10 63.17 -114.14
C ASP A 656 -85.42 63.68 -114.77
N LEU A 657 -85.85 63.09 -115.88
CA LEU A 657 -87.14 63.39 -116.50
C LEU A 657 -88.32 62.86 -115.69
N ALA A 658 -88.20 61.67 -115.08
CA ALA A 658 -89.27 61.07 -114.27
C ALA A 658 -89.49 61.82 -112.95
N GLU A 659 -88.42 62.32 -112.32
CA GLU A 659 -88.47 63.10 -111.08
C GLU A 659 -88.75 64.59 -111.31
N GLY A 660 -88.70 65.05 -112.57
CA GLY A 660 -88.97 66.43 -112.96
C GLY A 660 -87.84 67.40 -112.61
N THR A 661 -86.61 66.90 -112.53
CA THR A 661 -85.38 67.68 -112.30
C THR A 661 -84.83 68.27 -113.61
N ALA A 662 -85.27 67.78 -114.77
CA ALA A 662 -85.02 68.36 -116.10
C ALA A 662 -86.33 68.82 -116.81
N LEU A 663 -86.27 69.87 -117.64
CA LEU A 663 -87.40 70.42 -118.41
C LEU A 663 -87.40 69.90 -119.85
N ASP A 664 -88.58 69.70 -120.45
CA ASP A 664 -88.79 69.37 -121.88
C ASP A 664 -90.00 70.19 -122.38
N SER A 665 -89.74 71.41 -122.82
CA SER A 665 -90.73 72.44 -123.15
C SER A 665 -91.40 72.19 -124.50
N ASN A 666 -90.74 71.49 -125.43
CA ASN A 666 -91.30 71.13 -126.73
C ASN A 666 -91.82 69.68 -126.82
N ALA A 667 -91.69 68.92 -125.72
CA ALA A 667 -92.18 67.55 -125.52
C ALA A 667 -91.59 66.53 -126.49
N ASN A 668 -90.29 66.63 -126.78
CA ASN A 668 -89.59 65.74 -127.72
C ASN A 668 -88.80 64.59 -127.04
N GLU A 669 -88.97 64.39 -125.72
CA GLU A 669 -88.29 63.38 -124.90
C GLU A 669 -86.76 63.60 -124.77
N ILE A 670 -86.30 64.81 -125.05
CA ILE A 670 -84.93 65.28 -124.83
C ILE A 670 -85.01 66.48 -123.88
N PRO A 671 -84.23 66.53 -122.78
CA PRO A 671 -84.19 67.71 -121.92
C PRO A 671 -83.87 69.00 -122.71
N ASP A 672 -84.57 70.11 -122.46
CA ASP A 672 -84.39 71.43 -123.10
C ASP A 672 -82.92 71.90 -123.07
N GLU A 673 -82.19 71.57 -122.02
CA GLU A 673 -80.76 71.88 -121.89
C GLU A 673 -79.86 71.17 -122.92
N CYS A 674 -80.43 70.21 -123.66
CA CYS A 674 -79.81 69.51 -124.77
C CYS A 674 -80.22 70.07 -126.16
N GLU A 675 -80.89 71.23 -126.25
CA GLU A 675 -81.40 71.86 -127.49
C GLU A 675 -80.84 73.28 -127.81
N PRO A 676 -80.84 73.76 -129.08
CA PRO A 676 -80.33 75.09 -129.46
C PRO A 676 -81.33 76.25 -129.21
N HIS A 677 -80.84 77.38 -128.67
CA HIS A 677 -81.63 78.59 -128.36
C HIS A 677 -81.40 79.76 -129.35
N PHE A 678 -82.44 80.58 -129.64
CA PHE A 678 -82.36 81.79 -130.50
C PHE A 678 -83.21 82.98 -130.02
N ARG A 679 -83.10 84.15 -130.68
CA ARG A 679 -83.98 85.33 -130.49
C ARG A 679 -84.81 85.61 -131.74
N ARG A 680 -86.13 85.80 -131.59
CA ARG A 680 -87.04 86.00 -132.72
C ARG A 680 -86.99 87.44 -133.22
N GLY A 681 -86.72 87.62 -134.51
CA GLY A 681 -86.59 88.94 -135.17
C GLY A 681 -85.15 89.45 -135.33
N ASP A 682 -84.15 88.80 -134.73
CA ASP A 682 -82.72 89.11 -134.90
C ASP A 682 -82.18 88.34 -136.11
N ALA A 683 -82.58 88.81 -137.29
CA ALA A 683 -82.35 88.13 -138.54
C ALA A 683 -80.88 88.13 -138.98
N ASN A 684 -80.08 89.11 -138.52
CA ASN A 684 -78.66 89.19 -138.85
C ASN A 684 -77.74 88.48 -137.81
N GLU A 685 -78.35 87.89 -136.76
CA GLU A 685 -77.72 87.17 -135.65
C GLU A 685 -76.68 87.98 -134.87
N ASP A 686 -76.83 89.30 -134.79
CA ASP A 686 -75.90 90.17 -134.06
C ASP A 686 -76.22 90.30 -132.56
N GLY A 687 -77.28 89.64 -132.10
CA GLY A 687 -77.74 89.61 -130.72
C GLY A 687 -78.71 90.76 -130.39
N SER A 688 -79.04 91.62 -131.35
CA SER A 688 -79.94 92.75 -131.15
C SER A 688 -80.94 92.94 -132.29
N VAL A 689 -82.24 92.85 -131.98
CA VAL A 689 -83.28 93.22 -132.94
C VAL A 689 -83.28 94.74 -133.12
N ASP A 690 -82.87 95.25 -134.27
CA ASP A 690 -82.88 96.66 -134.66
C ASP A 690 -83.19 96.90 -136.17
N ILE A 691 -82.90 98.09 -136.69
CA ILE A 691 -83.17 98.40 -138.11
C ILE A 691 -82.27 97.60 -139.06
N GLY A 692 -81.12 97.14 -138.58
CA GLY A 692 -80.19 96.24 -139.25
C GLY A 692 -80.85 94.94 -139.68
N ASP A 693 -81.71 94.36 -138.86
CA ASP A 693 -82.46 93.13 -139.18
C ASP A 693 -83.47 93.34 -140.28
N ALA A 694 -84.23 94.44 -140.21
CA ALA A 694 -85.17 94.78 -141.27
C ALA A 694 -84.45 95.04 -142.60
N ILE A 695 -83.26 95.66 -142.57
CA ILE A 695 -82.42 95.86 -143.75
C ILE A 695 -81.85 94.53 -144.24
N PHE A 696 -81.42 93.65 -143.35
CA PHE A 696 -80.89 92.33 -143.67
C PHE A 696 -81.96 91.48 -144.36
N MET A 697 -83.16 91.38 -143.78
CA MET A 697 -84.29 90.68 -144.37
C MET A 697 -84.70 91.29 -145.72
N LEU A 698 -84.70 92.63 -145.87
CA LEU A 698 -84.92 93.29 -147.18
C LEU A 698 -83.84 92.93 -148.20
N TYR A 699 -82.59 92.87 -147.77
CA TYR A 699 -81.47 92.51 -148.63
C TYR A 699 -81.59 91.05 -149.10
N THR A 700 -81.96 90.13 -148.22
CA THR A 700 -82.19 88.72 -148.54
C THR A 700 -83.41 88.53 -149.45
N LEU A 701 -84.55 89.15 -149.16
CA LEU A 701 -85.80 88.98 -149.92
C LEU A 701 -85.84 89.72 -151.28
N MET A 702 -85.31 90.95 -151.37
CA MET A 702 -85.48 91.82 -152.55
C MET A 702 -84.21 91.96 -153.41
N LEU A 703 -83.03 91.72 -152.83
CA LEU A 703 -81.74 92.00 -153.47
C LEU A 703 -80.82 90.77 -153.56
N GLY A 704 -81.26 89.60 -153.06
CA GLY A 704 -80.53 88.33 -153.16
C GLY A 704 -79.33 88.22 -152.21
N GLY A 705 -79.44 88.77 -151.00
CA GLY A 705 -78.48 88.60 -149.91
C GLY A 705 -78.40 87.16 -149.35
N PRO A 706 -77.47 86.88 -148.41
CA PRO A 706 -77.33 85.57 -147.75
C PRO A 706 -78.47 85.26 -146.76
N ASP A 707 -78.74 83.97 -146.52
CA ASP A 707 -79.72 83.47 -145.53
C ASP A 707 -79.12 83.47 -144.11
N SER A 708 -79.99 83.59 -143.09
CA SER A 708 -79.67 83.37 -141.66
C SER A 708 -79.44 81.88 -141.37
N GLY A 709 -78.57 81.56 -140.39
CA GLY A 709 -78.34 80.21 -139.85
C GLY A 709 -79.48 79.72 -138.95
N CYS A 710 -80.27 80.65 -138.43
CA CYS A 710 -81.50 80.38 -137.71
C CYS A 710 -82.67 80.99 -138.48
N ARG A 711 -83.48 80.15 -139.12
CA ARG A 711 -84.59 80.62 -139.95
C ARG A 711 -85.75 81.13 -139.11
N ASP A 712 -85.95 80.57 -137.92
CA ASP A 712 -86.97 81.03 -136.98
C ASP A 712 -86.69 82.45 -136.47
N ALA A 713 -85.42 82.84 -136.37
CA ALA A 713 -85.05 84.22 -136.05
C ALA A 713 -85.51 85.22 -137.14
N THR A 714 -85.69 84.78 -138.38
CA THR A 714 -86.09 85.64 -139.52
C THR A 714 -87.60 85.74 -139.72
N ASP A 715 -88.39 84.84 -139.12
CA ASP A 715 -89.85 84.91 -139.09
C ASP A 715 -90.31 85.69 -137.85
N ALA A 716 -90.13 87.02 -137.94
CA ALA A 716 -90.31 87.89 -136.80
C ALA A 716 -91.77 87.97 -136.31
N ASN A 717 -92.74 87.68 -137.17
CA ASN A 717 -94.16 87.68 -136.81
C ASN A 717 -94.71 86.28 -136.49
N ASP A 718 -93.87 85.25 -136.54
CA ASP A 718 -94.19 83.86 -136.16
C ASP A 718 -95.34 83.27 -137.00
N SER A 719 -95.27 83.47 -138.32
CA SER A 719 -96.31 83.02 -139.26
C SER A 719 -96.02 81.68 -139.94
N GLY A 720 -94.81 81.16 -139.78
CA GLY A 720 -94.21 80.08 -140.56
C GLY A 720 -93.83 80.47 -141.98
N THR A 721 -93.75 81.77 -142.29
CA THR A 721 -93.35 82.25 -143.61
C THR A 721 -92.51 83.51 -143.52
N HIS A 722 -91.26 83.44 -143.99
CA HIS A 722 -90.37 84.59 -144.12
C HIS A 722 -90.70 85.43 -145.37
N ASP A 723 -91.38 86.56 -145.20
CA ASP A 723 -91.73 87.50 -146.27
C ASP A 723 -91.66 88.99 -145.86
N ILE A 724 -92.21 89.89 -146.70
CA ILE A 724 -92.14 91.33 -146.41
C ILE A 724 -92.95 91.76 -145.18
N ALA A 725 -93.89 90.94 -144.73
CA ALA A 725 -94.63 91.15 -143.50
C ALA A 725 -93.71 91.09 -142.28
N ASP A 726 -92.67 90.26 -142.26
CA ASP A 726 -91.69 90.17 -141.15
C ASP A 726 -90.84 91.42 -141.02
N ILE A 727 -90.37 91.92 -142.16
CA ILE A 727 -89.68 93.21 -142.24
C ILE A 727 -90.59 94.31 -141.69
N ILE A 728 -91.85 94.35 -142.15
CA ILE A 728 -92.82 95.34 -141.67
C ILE A 728 -93.07 95.15 -140.18
N TYR A 729 -93.10 93.93 -139.67
CA TYR A 729 -93.35 93.62 -138.25
C TYR A 729 -92.21 94.17 -137.38
N VAL A 730 -90.95 93.89 -137.72
CA VAL A 730 -89.78 94.43 -137.01
C VAL A 730 -89.74 95.96 -137.09
N LEU A 731 -89.97 96.55 -138.26
CA LEU A 731 -89.99 98.01 -138.39
C LEU A 731 -91.15 98.66 -137.62
N ASN A 732 -92.32 98.01 -137.60
CA ASN A 732 -93.50 98.53 -136.92
C ASN A 732 -93.32 98.47 -135.41
N TYR A 733 -92.76 97.37 -134.89
CA TYR A 733 -92.31 97.26 -133.51
C TYR A 733 -91.34 98.40 -133.16
N GLN A 734 -90.29 98.58 -133.96
CA GLN A 734 -89.21 99.52 -133.63
C GLN A 734 -89.60 101.01 -133.72
N PHE A 735 -90.40 101.40 -134.71
CA PHE A 735 -90.60 102.82 -135.02
C PHE A 735 -92.00 103.34 -134.76
N THR A 736 -93.01 102.46 -134.73
CA THR A 736 -94.41 102.86 -134.61
C THR A 736 -95.14 102.24 -133.42
N GLY A 737 -94.40 101.51 -132.57
CA GLY A 737 -94.93 100.92 -131.33
C GLY A 737 -95.83 99.71 -131.59
N GLY A 738 -95.52 98.91 -132.61
CA GLY A 738 -96.13 97.61 -132.86
C GLY A 738 -95.91 96.62 -131.70
N GLN A 739 -96.53 95.44 -131.78
CA GLN A 739 -96.28 94.38 -130.79
C GLN A 739 -94.89 93.77 -130.96
N GLU A 740 -94.30 93.34 -129.86
CA GLU A 740 -93.03 92.61 -129.85
C GLU A 740 -93.15 91.26 -130.59
N PRO A 741 -92.09 90.80 -131.26
CA PRO A 741 -92.00 89.43 -131.75
C PRO A 741 -92.40 88.40 -130.69
N PRO A 742 -93.15 87.34 -131.05
CA PRO A 742 -93.49 86.24 -130.15
C PRO A 742 -92.25 85.53 -129.56
N ALA A 743 -92.47 84.75 -128.50
CA ALA A 743 -91.42 83.98 -127.83
C ALA A 743 -90.62 83.10 -128.83
N PRO A 744 -89.29 82.92 -128.68
CA PRO A 744 -88.45 83.35 -127.56
C PRO A 744 -88.27 84.88 -127.40
N GLY A 745 -88.79 85.67 -128.34
CA GLY A 745 -88.85 87.12 -128.23
C GLY A 745 -87.49 87.76 -128.53
N ILE A 746 -87.37 89.07 -128.28
CA ILE A 746 -86.17 89.83 -128.69
C ILE A 746 -85.12 89.94 -127.58
N SER A 747 -85.51 89.76 -126.32
CA SER A 747 -84.67 90.06 -125.16
C SER A 747 -83.92 88.85 -124.61
N GLU A 748 -84.48 87.65 -124.77
CA GLU A 748 -83.98 86.41 -124.20
C GLU A 748 -83.88 85.34 -125.27
N CYS A 749 -82.90 84.47 -125.13
CA CYS A 749 -82.73 83.31 -125.97
C CYS A 749 -83.61 82.18 -125.47
N GLY A 750 -84.25 81.45 -126.37
CA GLY A 750 -84.98 80.23 -126.01
C GLY A 750 -85.19 79.32 -127.21
N VAL A 751 -85.67 78.11 -126.94
CA VAL A 751 -86.14 77.17 -127.96
C VAL A 751 -87.41 77.70 -128.63
N ASP A 752 -87.69 77.25 -129.86
CA ASP A 752 -88.99 77.53 -130.46
C ASP A 752 -90.08 76.76 -129.69
N ALA A 753 -90.97 77.51 -129.03
CA ALA A 753 -92.08 76.93 -128.28
C ALA A 753 -93.29 76.60 -129.18
N THR A 754 -93.22 76.90 -130.48
CA THR A 754 -94.30 76.62 -131.43
C THR A 754 -94.07 75.28 -132.16
N PRO A 755 -95.14 74.55 -132.52
CA PRO A 755 -94.98 73.29 -133.24
C PRO A 755 -94.50 73.53 -134.67
N ASP A 756 -93.22 73.23 -134.89
CA ASP A 756 -92.45 73.16 -136.15
C ASP A 756 -93.27 73.44 -137.43
N ASP A 757 -93.18 74.69 -137.89
CA ASP A 757 -93.72 75.13 -139.18
C ASP A 757 -92.78 74.79 -140.37
N GLY A 758 -91.72 74.03 -140.11
CA GLY A 758 -90.71 73.61 -141.09
C GLY A 758 -89.56 74.60 -141.23
N LEU A 759 -89.51 75.64 -140.39
CA LEU A 759 -88.34 76.45 -140.13
C LEU A 759 -87.66 75.91 -138.87
N GLY A 760 -86.33 75.98 -138.86
CA GLY A 760 -85.53 75.42 -137.77
C GLY A 760 -84.26 76.25 -137.56
N CYS A 761 -83.64 76.03 -136.41
CA CYS A 761 -82.36 76.63 -136.05
C CYS A 761 -81.29 75.57 -135.83
N ASP A 762 -80.56 75.27 -136.92
CA ASP A 762 -79.39 74.40 -136.87
C ASP A 762 -78.27 75.02 -136.02
N SER A 763 -78.19 76.36 -136.03
CA SER A 763 -77.25 77.14 -135.24
C SER A 763 -77.70 78.59 -135.14
N TYR A 764 -77.46 79.23 -134.01
CA TYR A 764 -77.69 80.65 -133.82
C TYR A 764 -76.53 81.25 -133.03
N ALA A 765 -75.84 82.24 -133.59
CA ALA A 765 -74.63 82.80 -132.98
C ALA A 765 -74.91 83.90 -131.94
N GLY A 766 -76.12 84.48 -131.95
CA GLY A 766 -76.50 85.63 -131.12
C GLY A 766 -76.84 85.29 -129.66
N CYS A 767 -76.83 84.01 -129.27
CA CYS A 767 -77.05 83.57 -127.89
C CYS A 767 -75.73 83.28 -127.17
N PRO A 768 -75.50 83.89 -125.99
CA PRO A 768 -74.26 83.73 -125.22
C PRO A 768 -74.08 82.36 -124.56
#